data_AF-A0AAV5WRS7-F1
#
_entry.id   AF-A0AAV5WRS7-F1
#
_cell.length_a   1.000
_cell.length_b   1.000
_cell.length_c   1.000
_cell.angle_alpha   90.00
_cell.angle_beta   90.00
_cell.angle_gamma   90.00
#
_symmetry.space_group_name_H-M   'P 1'
#
loop_
_entity.id
_entity.type
_entity.pdbx_description
1 polymer ?
#
loop_
_entity_poly.entity_id
_entity_poly.type
_entity_poly.pdbx_seq_one_letter_code
_entity_poly.pdbx_strand_id
1 'polypeptide(L)'
;LRLFSWNSKRGNFEEGTPLEIECLYTVTALEWNADGSTVYAGTLCGGVFAIDCCLKRKMLRSRFETTYVSPSNVLIRDVTTEQRTALLSRKGLPIDEIKMMGDDRFVVGYTASTLIIAELDQGRFSEIDWTGGGNEKFYFDNANVCLVVNVGEITIVEYGTDGAIGWIRTELTSPHLISIRLAERGVLGEDPSKKIAYLLDPSTIAIMDLKSGVQEHTIPHGNSIDWLELNETGRKLLFRDKRQRVHLVDLSGSDLKQSNLLSFCTYCQWVPTSDVIVAQSADMLHVWYNSDHPDQITTVSIKGEVEAVLRDADRTEVIVQESTAKVAYELDNTQIEFGTALENLDFERAVAFLEKTRGDSSDTYSMWRQVGEMALGRQKLLVAQRCFAAIGDVARVNLLQRTIEMASEAAERIGGDGTADAGVRANIAKLCKRFKEAENIYLEQNNVEEAIKMYQTLHKWDDALELAKATNYPGYEQLKATYYRSLADTGQDGKAAELKVSEGNRSAAVQLYLKANQPAQALRLVLHDEELLGDEQLAQSVAISLLKNRQFDKAGSLFEKLRDFTRALESYRNGKAYAQAIQLARVQYPERVVNLEEEWGDNLVREGKHEAAISHYVEASQNVKAVEAAIRAKEFSRAVQIVDAIQDPTVARRFYLDIAQYYADTGDYDRAERYFIEADDHKTAISMYFKAGKWAEAYRLSAEFLGKEETTRLYKQRAEDMESNGMLIEAEQLYLAIGDSRRAIEMYREAGRNEDVVRLTEKYDGDRIVDVHKELGASLEADGELRAAEEAYMKAGDYEAAINMYKSRGQFTDAHRLAVASGSQKNVEKIGYEWAKSSGGGAAVTLLNKLGFLNQAIAIACESGDFDFAFDLAKTGAKDKMAEVHRHYAVHSEEEGNFDEATRHFIEAGSPEDAVGIWVHDRDWDRAEEIA
;
A
#
# COMPACT_ATOMS: atom_id res chain seq x y z
N LEU A 1 13.17 -33.44 65.03
CA LEU A 1 12.91 -33.80 63.62
C LEU A 1 14.22 -33.80 62.85
N ARG A 2 14.48 -34.83 62.04
CA ARG A 2 15.70 -34.92 61.21
C ARG A 2 15.30 -34.75 59.76
N LEU A 3 16.00 -33.87 59.04
CA LEU A 3 15.73 -33.56 57.64
C LEU A 3 16.84 -34.16 56.79
N PHE A 4 16.47 -34.95 55.79
CA PHE A 4 17.40 -35.56 54.85
C PHE A 4 17.15 -34.98 53.46
N SER A 5 18.22 -34.53 52.80
CA SER A 5 18.16 -34.01 51.43
C SER A 5 18.89 -34.96 50.48
N TRP A 6 18.32 -35.25 49.31
CA TRP A 6 18.97 -36.10 48.32
C TRP A 6 20.00 -35.30 47.51
N ASN A 7 21.28 -35.68 47.57
CA ASN A 7 22.33 -35.07 46.75
C ASN A 7 22.51 -35.88 45.45
N SER A 8 21.93 -35.39 44.36
CA SER A 8 21.94 -36.05 43.05
C SER A 8 23.34 -36.26 42.47
N LYS A 9 24.31 -35.39 42.79
CA LYS A 9 25.71 -35.52 42.32
C LYS A 9 26.47 -36.64 43.03
N ARG A 10 26.11 -36.94 44.28
CA ARG A 10 26.75 -37.97 45.12
C ARG A 10 25.96 -39.28 45.18
N GLY A 11 24.69 -39.27 44.79
CA GLY A 11 23.80 -40.42 44.87
C GLY A 11 23.53 -40.87 46.31
N ASN A 12 23.51 -39.95 47.28
CA ASN A 12 23.27 -40.26 48.69
C ASN A 12 22.43 -39.17 49.37
N PHE A 13 21.77 -39.52 50.47
CA PHE A 13 21.10 -38.57 51.36
C PHE A 13 22.11 -37.87 52.27
N GLU A 14 22.06 -36.54 52.28
CA GLU A 14 22.81 -35.69 53.21
C GLU A 14 21.85 -35.22 54.31
N GLU A 15 22.19 -35.54 55.56
CA GLU A 15 21.45 -35.10 56.75
C GLU A 15 21.69 -33.59 56.96
N GLY A 16 20.61 -32.83 57.02
CA GLY A 16 20.63 -31.42 57.39
C GLY A 16 20.71 -31.22 58.90
N THR A 17 20.65 -29.96 59.34
CA THR A 17 20.69 -29.65 60.78
C THR A 17 19.43 -30.19 61.47
N PRO A 18 19.55 -31.01 62.54
CA PRO A 18 18.38 -31.53 63.24
C PRO A 18 17.64 -30.42 63.97
N LEU A 19 16.31 -30.41 63.89
CA LEU A 19 15.45 -29.49 64.62
C LEU A 19 15.00 -30.15 65.92
N GLU A 20 15.49 -29.65 67.05
CA GLU A 20 15.08 -30.11 68.38
C GLU A 20 13.94 -29.22 68.91
N ILE A 21 12.83 -29.85 69.32
CA ILE A 21 11.67 -29.16 69.91
C ILE A 21 11.53 -29.68 71.33
N GLU A 22 11.79 -28.82 72.30
CA GLU A 22 11.71 -29.17 73.72
C GLU A 22 10.26 -29.48 74.13
N CYS A 23 10.09 -30.41 75.07
CA CYS A 23 8.79 -30.82 75.63
C CYS A 23 7.77 -31.40 74.61
N LEU A 24 8.22 -31.82 73.43
CA LEU A 24 7.39 -32.51 72.44
C LEU A 24 7.16 -33.97 72.85
N TYR A 25 5.94 -34.31 73.32
CA TYR A 25 5.63 -35.66 73.85
C TYR A 25 5.65 -36.75 72.77
N THR A 26 4.73 -36.66 71.79
CA THR A 26 4.71 -37.53 70.61
C THR A 26 4.01 -36.82 69.46
N VAL A 27 4.45 -37.11 68.24
CA VAL A 27 3.86 -36.62 66.98
C VAL A 27 2.76 -37.58 66.58
N THR A 28 1.52 -37.10 66.48
CA THR A 28 0.34 -37.90 66.11
C THR A 28 0.04 -37.84 64.62
N ALA A 29 0.42 -36.76 63.95
CA ALA A 29 0.25 -36.57 62.51
C ALA A 29 1.41 -35.74 61.95
N LEU A 30 1.84 -36.05 60.73
CA LEU A 30 2.85 -35.29 60.01
C LEU A 30 2.46 -35.24 58.54
N GLU A 31 2.31 -34.05 57.99
CA GLU A 31 1.86 -33.87 56.61
C GLU A 31 2.53 -32.65 55.96
N TRP A 32 2.90 -32.78 54.70
CA TRP A 32 3.43 -31.67 53.90
C TRP A 32 2.29 -30.85 53.32
N ASN A 33 2.50 -29.54 53.19
CA ASN A 33 1.66 -28.73 52.32
C ASN A 33 1.84 -29.12 50.84
N ALA A 34 0.87 -28.73 50.01
CA ALA A 34 0.80 -29.16 48.61
C ALA A 34 2.03 -28.73 47.76
N ASP A 35 2.65 -27.60 48.07
CA ASP A 35 3.85 -27.07 47.40
C ASP A 35 5.17 -27.59 48.02
N GLY A 36 5.09 -28.38 49.10
CA GLY A 36 6.23 -29.00 49.77
C GLY A 36 7.11 -28.05 50.58
N SER A 37 6.73 -26.78 50.73
CA SER A 37 7.53 -25.77 51.44
C SER A 37 7.39 -25.84 52.96
N THR A 38 6.29 -26.40 53.48
CA THR A 38 6.01 -26.43 54.93
C THR A 38 5.55 -27.82 55.33
N VAL A 39 6.11 -28.35 56.42
CA VAL A 39 5.62 -29.57 57.06
C VAL A 39 4.85 -29.21 58.33
N TYR A 40 3.64 -29.74 58.45
CA TYR A 40 2.79 -29.61 59.62
C TYR A 40 2.93 -30.83 60.51
N ALA A 41 3.19 -30.63 61.80
CA ALA A 41 3.27 -31.68 62.79
C ALA A 41 2.20 -31.48 63.87
N GLY A 42 1.30 -32.44 64.02
CA GLY A 42 0.33 -32.52 65.10
C GLY A 42 0.89 -33.30 66.29
N THR A 43 0.54 -32.88 67.51
CA THR A 43 0.99 -33.54 68.75
C THR A 43 -0.16 -34.11 69.56
N LEU A 44 0.15 -35.08 70.42
CA LEU A 44 -0.83 -35.73 71.30
C LEU A 44 -1.57 -34.75 72.23
N CYS A 45 -0.91 -33.67 72.65
CA CYS A 45 -1.48 -32.66 73.54
C CYS A 45 -2.25 -31.56 72.79
N GLY A 46 -2.52 -31.72 71.49
CA GLY A 46 -3.31 -30.79 70.69
C GLY A 46 -2.55 -29.60 70.09
N GLY A 47 -1.22 -29.54 70.24
CA GLY A 47 -0.39 -28.54 69.57
C GLY A 47 -0.14 -28.88 68.10
N VAL A 48 -0.10 -27.86 67.25
CA VAL A 48 0.22 -27.96 65.81
C VAL A 48 1.42 -27.06 65.52
N PHE A 49 2.46 -27.63 64.91
CA PHE A 49 3.67 -26.93 64.49
C PHE A 49 3.70 -26.84 62.98
N ALA A 50 4.02 -25.66 62.44
CA ALA A 50 4.30 -25.45 61.02
C ALA A 50 5.79 -25.16 60.86
N ILE A 51 6.48 -25.95 60.05
CA ILE A 51 7.94 -25.87 59.88
C ILE A 51 8.23 -25.59 58.40
N ASP A 52 8.74 -24.40 58.13
CA ASP A 52 9.15 -23.96 56.79
C ASP A 52 10.50 -24.61 56.42
N CYS A 53 10.50 -25.33 55.30
CA CYS A 53 11.60 -26.14 54.81
C CYS A 53 12.13 -25.54 53.50
N CYS A 54 13.38 -25.09 53.51
CA CYS A 54 14.05 -24.59 52.31
C CYS A 54 15.50 -25.05 52.24
N LEU A 55 15.97 -25.38 51.04
CA LEU A 55 17.36 -25.72 50.76
C LEU A 55 18.21 -24.46 50.60
N LYS A 56 17.65 -23.45 49.92
CA LYS A 56 18.35 -22.21 49.56
C LYS A 56 17.35 -21.09 49.32
N ARG A 57 17.68 -19.89 49.79
CA ARG A 57 16.99 -18.65 49.41
C ARG A 57 17.96 -17.74 48.65
N LYS A 58 17.49 -17.08 47.60
CA LYS A 58 18.27 -16.14 46.79
C LYS A 58 17.39 -14.99 46.32
N MET A 59 17.91 -13.78 46.36
CA MET A 59 17.26 -12.61 45.79
C MET A 59 17.64 -12.42 44.31
N LEU A 60 16.66 -12.18 43.45
CA LEU A 60 16.78 -11.90 42.02
C LEU A 60 16.30 -10.47 41.74
N ARG A 61 17.14 -9.69 41.02
CA ARG A 61 16.88 -8.28 40.68
C ARG A 61 16.45 -7.39 41.86
N SER A 62 16.83 -7.74 43.10
CA SER A 62 16.41 -7.03 44.32
C SER A 62 14.89 -6.91 44.53
N ARG A 63 14.07 -7.67 43.78
CA ARG A 63 12.60 -7.67 43.86
C ARG A 63 12.01 -9.06 44.08
N PHE A 64 12.62 -10.10 43.51
CA PHE A 64 12.08 -11.46 43.52
C PHE A 64 12.87 -12.35 44.48
N GLU A 65 12.23 -12.82 45.54
CA GLU A 65 12.80 -13.82 46.45
C GLU A 65 12.53 -15.23 45.89
N THR A 66 13.60 -15.96 45.58
CA THR A 66 13.52 -17.36 45.14
C THR A 66 13.88 -18.30 46.28
N THR A 67 12.94 -19.18 46.65
CA THR A 67 13.06 -20.17 47.71
C THR A 67 13.04 -21.57 47.10
N TYR A 68 14.18 -22.25 47.14
CA TYR A 68 14.32 -23.61 46.66
C TYR A 68 13.82 -24.57 47.73
N VAL A 69 12.67 -25.20 47.47
CA VAL A 69 12.07 -26.23 48.33
C VAL A 69 12.73 -27.58 48.07
N SER A 70 12.96 -27.89 46.79
CA SER A 70 13.76 -29.02 46.32
C SER A 70 14.63 -28.57 45.14
N PRO A 71 15.58 -29.39 44.65
CA PRO A 71 16.32 -29.04 43.44
C PRO A 71 15.41 -28.80 42.22
N SER A 72 14.26 -29.47 42.16
CA SER A 72 13.29 -29.40 41.06
C SER A 72 12.09 -28.48 41.32
N ASN A 73 12.01 -27.86 42.50
CA ASN A 73 10.88 -27.03 42.93
C ASN A 73 11.38 -25.72 43.55
N VAL A 74 11.05 -24.60 42.89
CA VAL A 74 11.44 -23.25 43.31
C VAL A 74 10.22 -22.36 43.43
N LEU A 75 10.03 -21.77 44.61
CA LEU A 75 9.01 -20.74 44.84
C LEU A 75 9.60 -19.36 44.57
N ILE A 76 8.93 -18.58 43.74
CA ILE A 76 9.27 -17.19 43.45
C ILE A 76 8.25 -16.30 44.12
N ARG A 77 8.70 -15.44 45.03
CA ARG A 77 7.87 -14.42 45.67
C ARG A 77 8.29 -13.04 45.17
N ASP A 78 7.36 -12.29 44.61
CA ASP A 78 7.56 -10.86 44.40
C ASP A 78 7.41 -10.14 45.74
N VAL A 79 8.46 -9.43 46.17
CA VAL A 79 8.46 -8.71 47.45
C VAL A 79 7.53 -7.50 47.43
N THR A 80 7.22 -6.96 46.25
CA THR A 80 6.35 -5.78 46.12
C THR A 80 4.86 -6.13 46.14
N THR A 81 4.46 -7.16 45.41
CA THR A 81 3.05 -7.60 45.32
C THR A 81 2.70 -8.72 46.31
N GLU A 82 3.72 -9.30 46.96
CA GLU A 82 3.64 -10.53 47.77
C GLU A 82 3.16 -11.78 47.04
N GLN A 83 2.98 -11.71 45.72
CA GLN A 83 2.53 -12.81 44.89
C GLN A 83 3.57 -13.93 44.85
N ARG A 84 3.11 -15.19 44.92
CA ARG A 84 3.96 -16.38 44.92
C ARG A 84 3.64 -17.27 43.73
N THR A 85 4.67 -17.64 42.98
CA THR A 85 4.59 -18.54 41.82
C THR A 85 5.55 -19.70 42.01
N ALA A 86 5.04 -20.93 41.92
CA ALA A 86 5.84 -22.14 42.04
C ALA A 86 6.32 -22.60 40.65
N LEU A 87 7.62 -22.81 40.51
CA LEU A 87 8.24 -23.45 39.35
C LEU A 87 8.61 -24.89 39.72
N LEU A 88 7.90 -25.85 39.12
CA LEU A 88 8.12 -27.27 39.35
C LEU A 88 8.54 -27.94 38.04
N SER A 89 9.73 -28.56 38.01
CA SER A 89 10.06 -29.52 36.96
C SER A 89 9.27 -30.81 37.19
N ARG A 90 8.32 -31.09 36.30
CA ARG A 90 7.52 -32.31 36.29
C ARG A 90 8.35 -33.53 35.91
N LYS A 91 9.46 -33.31 35.19
CA LYS A 91 10.47 -34.36 34.93
C LYS A 91 11.41 -34.62 36.10
N GLY A 92 11.28 -33.87 37.20
CA GLY A 92 12.10 -34.02 38.40
C GLY A 92 13.55 -33.58 38.21
N LEU A 93 13.83 -32.78 37.17
CA LEU A 93 15.17 -32.27 36.88
C LEU A 93 15.50 -31.08 37.79
N PRO A 94 16.76 -30.92 38.21
CA PRO A 94 17.17 -29.76 38.99
C PRO A 94 17.08 -28.48 38.14
N ILE A 95 16.55 -27.41 38.73
CA ILE A 95 16.49 -26.08 38.13
C ILE A 95 17.79 -25.34 38.47
N ASP A 96 18.69 -25.28 37.50
CA ASP A 96 20.05 -24.79 37.67
C ASP A 96 20.11 -23.25 37.64
N GLU A 97 19.38 -22.63 36.71
CA GLU A 97 19.36 -21.18 36.50
C GLU A 97 17.93 -20.65 36.33
N ILE A 98 17.67 -19.44 36.84
CA ILE A 98 16.39 -18.74 36.71
C ILE A 98 16.66 -17.31 36.24
N LYS A 99 15.98 -16.89 35.17
CA LYS A 99 16.09 -15.55 34.58
C LYS A 99 14.71 -14.87 34.53
N MET A 100 14.66 -13.61 34.96
CA MET A 100 13.49 -12.74 34.81
C MET A 100 13.50 -12.10 33.41
N MET A 101 12.38 -12.12 32.70
CA MET A 101 12.21 -11.64 31.33
C MET A 101 10.89 -10.85 31.16
N GLY A 102 10.76 -10.12 30.04
CA GLY A 102 9.55 -9.39 29.65
C GLY A 102 9.04 -8.43 30.73
N ASP A 103 9.82 -7.38 31.01
CA ASP A 103 9.52 -6.36 32.03
C ASP A 103 9.18 -6.93 33.41
N ASP A 104 9.93 -7.97 33.81
CA ASP A 104 9.81 -8.67 35.09
C ASP A 104 8.48 -9.42 35.30
N ARG A 105 7.73 -9.69 34.22
CA ARG A 105 6.45 -10.40 34.26
C ARG A 105 6.58 -11.90 34.01
N PHE A 106 7.66 -12.32 33.36
CA PHE A 106 7.90 -13.71 32.98
C PHE A 106 9.18 -14.25 33.57
N VAL A 107 9.22 -15.57 33.75
CA VAL A 107 10.38 -16.29 34.27
C VAL A 107 10.75 -17.45 33.38
N VAL A 108 12.04 -17.60 33.12
CA VAL A 108 12.62 -18.74 32.39
C VAL A 108 13.56 -19.49 33.32
N GLY A 109 13.23 -20.75 33.60
CA GLY A 109 14.04 -21.69 34.37
C GLY A 109 14.75 -22.69 33.44
N TYR A 110 16.05 -22.87 33.62
CA TYR A 110 16.86 -23.82 32.86
C TYR A 110 17.14 -25.07 33.70
N THR A 111 16.98 -26.24 33.09
CA THR A 111 17.44 -27.52 33.63
C THR A 111 18.49 -28.13 32.69
N ALA A 112 18.98 -29.32 33.01
CA ALA A 112 19.93 -30.06 32.18
C ALA A 112 19.41 -30.38 30.76
N SER A 113 18.09 -30.52 30.56
CA SER A 113 17.50 -30.90 29.27
C SER A 113 16.08 -30.38 29.03
N THR A 114 15.59 -29.48 29.88
CA THR A 114 14.28 -28.83 29.73
C THR A 114 14.37 -27.34 30.00
N LEU A 115 13.39 -26.62 29.47
CA LEU A 115 13.16 -25.22 29.75
C LEU A 115 11.78 -25.06 30.41
N ILE A 116 11.72 -24.31 31.49
CA ILE A 116 10.47 -23.99 32.19
C ILE A 116 10.17 -22.51 31.92
N ILE A 117 9.03 -22.21 31.33
CA ILE A 117 8.60 -20.84 31.05
C ILE A 117 7.35 -20.57 31.88
N ALA A 118 7.36 -19.48 32.64
CA ALA A 118 6.28 -19.11 33.54
C ALA A 118 5.88 -17.66 33.41
N GLU A 119 4.58 -17.43 33.57
CA GLU A 119 3.93 -16.12 33.67
C GLU A 119 3.56 -15.91 35.14
N LEU A 120 3.95 -14.75 35.70
CA LEU A 120 3.87 -14.51 37.13
C LEU A 120 2.50 -14.06 37.62
N ASP A 121 1.72 -13.30 36.84
CA ASP A 121 0.47 -12.69 37.29
C ASP A 121 -0.65 -13.74 37.47
N GLN A 122 -0.71 -14.75 36.59
CA GLN A 122 -1.65 -15.88 36.70
C GLN A 122 -1.00 -17.14 37.27
N GLY A 123 0.33 -17.15 37.45
CA GLY A 123 1.08 -18.27 38.02
C GLY A 123 1.11 -19.51 37.12
N ARG A 124 0.92 -19.34 35.80
CA ARG A 124 0.93 -20.44 34.83
C ARG A 124 2.36 -20.71 34.38
N PHE A 125 2.75 -21.98 34.34
CA PHE A 125 4.06 -22.38 33.82
C PHE A 125 3.96 -23.63 32.95
N SER A 126 4.94 -23.78 32.06
CA SER A 126 5.04 -24.89 31.11
C SER A 126 6.47 -25.38 31.03
N GLU A 127 6.66 -26.70 31.06
CA GLU A 127 7.96 -27.34 30.86
C GLU A 127 8.06 -27.92 29.43
N ILE A 128 9.14 -27.59 28.71
CA ILE A 128 9.43 -28.11 27.37
C ILE A 128 10.78 -28.82 27.33
N ASP A 129 10.90 -29.84 26.46
CA ASP A 129 12.20 -30.44 26.15
C ASP A 129 13.10 -29.42 25.42
N TRP A 130 14.30 -29.19 25.94
CA TRP A 130 15.19 -28.17 25.41
C TRP A 130 16.66 -28.54 25.59
N THR A 131 17.45 -28.39 24.52
CA THR A 131 18.89 -28.69 24.50
C THR A 131 19.71 -27.52 23.93
N GLY A 132 19.16 -26.30 23.99
CA GLY A 132 19.80 -25.11 23.45
C GLY A 132 20.97 -24.60 24.31
N GLY A 133 21.88 -23.88 23.65
CA GLY A 133 23.16 -23.42 24.22
C GLY A 133 23.11 -22.08 24.96
N GLY A 134 21.92 -21.56 25.31
CA GLY A 134 21.78 -20.31 26.08
C GLY A 134 21.75 -19.02 25.25
N ASN A 135 21.75 -19.12 23.92
CA ASN A 135 21.66 -17.99 22.97
C ASN A 135 20.25 -17.80 22.39
N GLU A 136 19.23 -18.38 23.04
CA GLU A 136 17.85 -18.27 22.60
C GLU A 136 17.32 -16.85 22.78
N LYS A 137 16.43 -16.43 21.90
CA LYS A 137 15.65 -15.21 22.07
C LYS A 137 14.21 -15.56 22.45
N PHE A 138 13.65 -14.80 23.36
CA PHE A 138 12.28 -14.98 23.84
C PHE A 138 11.43 -13.78 23.48
N TYR A 139 10.26 -14.02 22.90
CA TYR A 139 9.25 -12.99 22.66
C TYR A 139 8.02 -13.28 23.53
N PHE A 140 7.58 -12.26 24.26
CA PHE A 140 6.51 -12.31 25.26
C PHE A 140 5.34 -11.39 24.90
N ASP A 141 5.22 -10.99 23.63
CA ASP A 141 4.22 -10.01 23.18
C ASP A 141 2.78 -10.55 23.30
N ASN A 142 2.60 -11.87 23.27
CA ASN A 142 1.30 -12.52 23.41
C ASN A 142 1.05 -12.92 24.86
N ALA A 143 -0.15 -12.61 25.39
CA ALA A 143 -0.50 -12.88 26.78
C ALA A 143 -0.48 -14.38 27.15
N ASN A 144 -0.81 -15.26 26.20
CA ASN A 144 -0.96 -16.69 26.43
C ASN A 144 0.21 -17.55 25.90
N VAL A 145 1.16 -16.93 25.19
CA VAL A 145 2.21 -17.65 24.43
C VAL A 145 3.59 -17.03 24.60
N CYS A 146 4.59 -17.88 24.73
CA CYS A 146 5.99 -17.54 24.54
C CYS A 146 6.52 -18.09 23.22
N LEU A 147 7.27 -17.26 22.48
CA LEU A 147 8.04 -17.71 21.33
C LEU A 147 9.51 -17.84 21.69
N VAL A 148 10.04 -19.05 21.49
CA VAL A 148 11.45 -19.36 21.72
C VAL A 148 12.13 -19.48 20.37
N VAL A 149 12.99 -18.53 20.04
CA VAL A 149 13.73 -18.49 18.77
C VAL A 149 15.13 -19.05 18.97
N ASN A 150 15.47 -20.08 18.21
CA ASN A 150 16.76 -20.75 18.23
C ASN A 150 17.17 -21.16 16.82
N VAL A 151 18.30 -20.63 16.32
CA VAL A 151 18.89 -20.97 15.00
C VAL A 151 17.87 -20.97 13.84
N GLY A 152 17.02 -19.94 13.73
CA GLY A 152 16.05 -19.80 12.64
C GLY A 152 14.79 -20.68 12.77
N GLU A 153 14.66 -21.42 13.86
CA GLU A 153 13.44 -22.11 14.27
C GLU A 153 12.77 -21.36 15.42
N ILE A 154 11.43 -21.31 15.38
CA ILE A 154 10.61 -20.67 16.40
C ILE A 154 9.73 -21.74 17.02
N THR A 155 9.96 -22.05 18.29
CA THR A 155 9.14 -22.97 19.08
C THR A 155 8.07 -22.19 19.84
N ILE A 156 6.83 -22.68 19.78
CA ILE A 156 5.65 -22.02 20.33
C ILE A 156 5.24 -22.74 21.62
N VAL A 157 5.17 -22.00 22.72
CA VAL A 157 4.88 -22.52 24.06
C VAL A 157 3.68 -21.79 24.64
N GLU A 158 2.59 -22.50 24.94
CA GLU A 158 1.43 -21.96 25.67
C GLU A 158 1.68 -22.04 27.16
N TYR A 159 1.39 -20.98 27.90
CA TYR A 159 1.54 -20.99 29.36
C TYR A 159 0.49 -21.90 30.00
N GLY A 160 0.93 -22.82 30.86
CA GLY A 160 0.08 -23.78 31.57
C GLY A 160 -0.06 -25.14 30.88
N THR A 161 0.41 -25.30 29.65
CA THR A 161 0.43 -26.57 28.91
C THR A 161 1.87 -27.03 28.70
N ASP A 162 2.25 -28.19 29.26
CA ASP A 162 3.59 -28.73 29.05
C ASP A 162 3.79 -29.22 27.61
N GLY A 163 5.02 -29.06 27.11
CA GLY A 163 5.39 -29.36 25.73
C GLY A 163 5.23 -28.18 24.78
N ALA A 164 5.94 -28.23 23.65
CA ALA A 164 5.74 -27.27 22.58
C ALA A 164 4.43 -27.60 21.85
N ILE A 165 3.59 -26.59 21.60
CA ILE A 165 2.37 -26.79 20.79
C ILE A 165 2.76 -27.07 19.35
N GLY A 166 3.78 -26.36 18.87
CA GLY A 166 4.27 -26.46 17.50
C GLY A 166 5.57 -25.69 17.32
N TRP A 167 6.14 -25.82 16.14
CA TRP A 167 7.33 -25.10 15.73
C TRP A 167 7.19 -24.66 14.28
N ILE A 168 7.81 -23.55 13.93
CA ILE A 168 7.90 -23.04 12.56
C ILE A 168 9.35 -22.69 12.24
N ARG A 169 9.68 -22.64 10.95
CA ARG A 169 11.00 -22.23 10.48
C ARG A 169 10.87 -20.97 9.63
N THR A 170 11.48 -19.88 10.07
CA THR A 170 11.52 -18.62 9.34
C THR A 170 12.69 -17.76 9.80
N GLU A 171 13.27 -17.01 8.86
CA GLU A 171 14.30 -16.01 9.16
C GLU A 171 13.67 -14.68 9.62
N LEU A 172 12.39 -14.47 9.33
CA LEU A 172 11.63 -13.25 9.61
C LEU A 172 11.03 -13.33 11.03
N THR A 173 11.85 -12.97 12.02
CA THR A 173 11.54 -13.09 13.46
C THR A 173 10.87 -11.85 14.07
N SER A 174 10.46 -10.88 13.26
CA SER A 174 9.77 -9.68 13.76
C SER A 174 8.39 -10.05 14.31
N PRO A 175 8.00 -9.59 15.51
CA PRO A 175 6.66 -9.81 16.06
C PRO A 175 5.53 -9.31 15.16
N HIS A 176 5.77 -8.26 14.36
CA HIS A 176 4.78 -7.73 13.41
C HIS A 176 4.55 -8.64 12.18
N LEU A 177 5.40 -9.64 11.97
CA LEU A 177 5.34 -10.57 10.84
C LEU A 177 4.87 -11.97 11.27
N ILE A 178 4.51 -12.13 12.55
CA ILE A 178 4.08 -13.40 13.13
C ILE A 178 2.84 -13.12 13.98
N SER A 179 1.72 -13.74 13.65
CA SER A 179 0.48 -13.64 14.42
C SER A 179 0.04 -15.01 14.88
N ILE A 180 -0.25 -15.14 16.18
CA ILE A 180 -0.60 -16.41 16.82
C ILE A 180 -1.90 -16.22 17.56
N ARG A 181 -2.83 -17.16 17.38
CA ARG A 181 -4.11 -17.17 18.08
C ARG A 181 -4.33 -18.53 18.71
N LEU A 182 -4.44 -18.54 20.04
CA LEU A 182 -4.71 -19.73 20.84
C LEU A 182 -6.11 -19.67 21.43
N ALA A 183 -7.13 -19.68 20.57
CA ALA A 183 -8.51 -19.81 21.00
C ALA A 183 -8.98 -18.80 22.05
N GLU A 184 -8.53 -17.55 21.92
CA GLU A 184 -8.86 -16.46 22.85
C GLU A 184 -10.37 -16.14 22.81
N ARG A 185 -10.99 -16.34 21.64
CA ARG A 185 -12.43 -16.22 21.42
C ARG A 185 -12.95 -17.44 20.65
N GLY A 186 -13.86 -18.18 21.29
CA GLY A 186 -14.51 -19.35 20.71
C GLY A 186 -15.87 -19.01 20.06
N VAL A 187 -16.20 -19.71 18.98
CA VAL A 187 -17.53 -19.65 18.36
C VAL A 187 -18.39 -20.77 18.94
N LEU A 188 -19.62 -20.47 19.36
CA LEU A 188 -20.50 -21.45 19.98
C LEU A 188 -20.77 -22.63 19.03
N GLY A 189 -20.42 -23.83 19.48
CA GLY A 189 -20.62 -25.08 18.74
C GLY A 189 -19.47 -25.45 17.79
N GLU A 190 -18.35 -24.72 17.82
CA GLU A 190 -17.13 -25.08 17.08
C GLU A 190 -15.93 -25.23 18.01
N ASP A 191 -14.97 -26.06 17.59
CA ASP A 191 -13.77 -26.27 18.38
C ASP A 191 -12.86 -25.03 18.34
N PRO A 192 -12.25 -24.67 19.49
CA PRO A 192 -11.34 -23.54 19.58
C PRO A 192 -10.17 -23.68 18.59
N SER A 193 -9.99 -22.70 17.70
CA SER A 193 -8.91 -22.72 16.69
C SER A 193 -7.57 -22.32 17.34
N LYS A 194 -6.49 -23.07 17.03
CA LYS A 194 -5.13 -22.69 17.40
C LYS A 194 -4.33 -22.53 16.12
N LYS A 195 -4.06 -21.30 15.68
CA LYS A 195 -3.42 -21.04 14.38
C LYS A 195 -2.26 -20.06 14.51
N ILE A 196 -1.30 -20.21 13.60
CA ILE A 196 -0.21 -19.25 13.41
C ILE A 196 -0.18 -18.80 11.95
N ALA A 197 -0.06 -17.49 11.74
CA ALA A 197 0.27 -16.88 10.47
C ALA A 197 1.68 -16.30 10.54
N TYR A 198 2.52 -16.63 9.55
CA TYR A 198 3.91 -16.17 9.49
C TYR A 198 4.38 -16.08 8.04
N LEU A 199 5.50 -15.38 7.82
CA LEU A 199 6.11 -15.26 6.49
C LEU A 199 7.14 -16.37 6.23
N LEU A 200 6.99 -17.08 5.10
CA LEU A 200 8.00 -18.01 4.57
C LEU A 200 9.13 -17.26 3.86
N ASP A 201 8.74 -16.23 3.11
CA ASP A 201 9.61 -15.27 2.44
C ASP A 201 8.97 -13.87 2.59
N PRO A 202 9.65 -12.77 2.22
CA PRO A 202 9.10 -11.43 2.41
C PRO A 202 7.73 -11.17 1.77
N SER A 203 7.26 -12.01 0.85
CA SER A 203 6.03 -11.86 0.07
C SER A 203 5.00 -12.98 0.25
N THR A 204 5.34 -14.09 0.92
CA THR A 204 4.48 -15.27 1.04
C THR A 204 4.12 -15.55 2.48
N ILE A 205 2.82 -15.55 2.78
CA ILE A 205 2.28 -15.89 4.10
C ILE A 205 1.92 -17.39 4.13
N ALA A 206 2.30 -18.07 5.21
CA ALA A 206 1.83 -19.41 5.55
C ALA A 206 0.94 -19.37 6.78
N ILE A 207 -0.13 -20.15 6.75
CA ILE A 207 -1.05 -20.34 7.86
C ILE A 207 -1.01 -21.82 8.25
N MET A 208 -0.72 -22.08 9.52
CA MET A 208 -0.59 -23.43 10.07
C MET A 208 -1.54 -23.61 11.24
N ASP A 209 -2.24 -24.74 11.25
CA ASP A 209 -2.98 -25.21 12.42
C ASP A 209 -2.01 -25.86 13.41
N LEU A 210 -1.93 -25.28 14.60
CA LEU A 210 -1.03 -25.70 15.66
C LEU A 210 -1.50 -27.00 16.34
N LYS A 211 -2.77 -27.39 16.21
CA LYS A 211 -3.26 -28.68 16.75
C LYS A 211 -2.81 -29.85 15.89
N SER A 212 -2.98 -29.73 14.58
CA SER A 212 -2.60 -30.79 13.62
C SER A 212 -1.13 -30.72 13.19
N GLY A 213 -0.50 -29.55 13.30
CA GLY A 213 0.84 -29.28 12.77
C GLY A 213 0.89 -29.19 11.24
N VAL A 214 -0.28 -29.10 10.58
CA VAL A 214 -0.40 -29.05 9.12
C VAL A 214 -0.57 -27.61 8.66
N GLN A 215 0.12 -27.25 7.58
CA GLN A 215 -0.07 -25.98 6.90
C GLN A 215 -1.41 -26.00 6.15
N GLU A 216 -2.36 -25.16 6.56
CA GLU A 216 -3.69 -25.08 5.96
C GLU A 216 -3.67 -24.28 4.65
N HIS A 217 -3.00 -23.12 4.66
CA HIS A 217 -3.02 -22.19 3.53
C HIS A 217 -1.65 -21.56 3.27
N THR A 218 -1.43 -21.22 2.00
CA THR A 218 -0.27 -20.45 1.53
C THR A 218 -0.78 -19.30 0.67
N ILE A 219 -0.48 -18.07 1.04
CA ILE A 219 -0.98 -16.86 0.38
C ILE A 219 0.22 -16.14 -0.24
N PRO A 220 0.45 -16.28 -1.56
CA PRO A 220 1.48 -15.53 -2.26
C PRO A 220 1.02 -14.09 -2.52
N HIS A 221 1.86 -13.11 -2.24
CA HIS A 221 1.63 -11.69 -2.57
C HIS A 221 2.70 -11.15 -3.51
N GLY A 222 2.35 -10.15 -4.32
CA GLY A 222 3.27 -9.56 -5.30
C GLY A 222 4.29 -8.58 -4.71
N ASN A 223 4.04 -8.07 -3.50
CA ASN A 223 4.91 -7.11 -2.81
C ASN A 223 5.38 -7.70 -1.48
N SER A 224 6.48 -7.17 -0.94
CA SER A 224 6.92 -7.54 0.40
C SER A 224 5.94 -7.03 1.46
N ILE A 225 5.64 -7.87 2.45
CA ILE A 225 4.74 -7.63 3.57
C ILE A 225 5.52 -7.05 4.75
N ASP A 226 4.96 -6.07 5.43
CA ASP A 226 5.58 -5.41 6.58
C ASP A 226 4.83 -5.61 7.91
N TRP A 227 3.56 -6.01 7.84
CA TRP A 227 2.72 -6.28 9.00
C TRP A 227 1.62 -7.30 8.68
N LEU A 228 1.29 -8.19 9.62
CA LEU A 228 0.14 -9.10 9.53
C LEU A 228 -0.46 -9.43 10.90
N GLU A 229 -1.76 -9.68 10.93
CA GLU A 229 -2.50 -10.02 12.15
C GLU A 229 -3.76 -10.88 11.86
N LEU A 230 -3.87 -12.02 12.53
CA LEU A 230 -5.09 -12.84 12.57
C LEU A 230 -6.12 -12.24 13.52
N ASN A 231 -7.41 -12.32 13.19
CA ASN A 231 -8.48 -12.05 14.16
C ASN A 231 -8.46 -13.09 15.29
N GLU A 232 -9.11 -12.79 16.42
CA GLU A 232 -9.10 -13.68 17.60
C GLU A 232 -9.67 -15.08 17.34
N THR A 233 -10.60 -15.21 16.38
CA THR A 233 -11.18 -16.50 15.98
C THR A 233 -10.29 -17.29 15.00
N GLY A 234 -9.22 -16.70 14.48
CA GLY A 234 -8.30 -17.32 13.52
C GLY A 234 -8.93 -17.63 12.16
N ARG A 235 -10.04 -16.98 11.81
CA ARG A 235 -10.78 -17.19 10.54
C ARG A 235 -10.49 -16.11 9.50
N LYS A 236 -9.96 -14.97 9.90
CA LYS A 236 -9.65 -13.85 9.01
C LYS A 236 -8.24 -13.37 9.27
N LEU A 237 -7.54 -13.03 8.20
CA LEU A 237 -6.19 -12.47 8.24
C LEU A 237 -6.22 -11.07 7.67
N LEU A 238 -5.67 -10.11 8.41
CA LEU A 238 -5.27 -8.81 7.88
C LEU A 238 -3.77 -8.79 7.64
N PHE A 239 -3.35 -8.19 6.53
CA PHE A 239 -1.95 -7.88 6.32
C PHE A 239 -1.76 -6.61 5.52
N ARG A 240 -0.60 -5.97 5.70
CA ARG A 240 -0.19 -4.76 4.99
C ARG A 240 1.08 -5.02 4.19
N ASP A 241 1.11 -4.51 2.97
CA ASP A 241 2.30 -4.53 2.14
C ASP A 241 3.16 -3.26 2.31
N LYS A 242 4.43 -3.31 1.89
CA LYS A 242 5.34 -2.14 1.91
C LYS A 242 4.86 -0.96 1.05
N ARG A 243 3.82 -1.13 0.23
CA ARG A 243 3.15 -0.04 -0.50
C ARG A 243 1.97 0.55 0.30
N GLN A 244 1.89 0.22 1.60
CA GLN A 244 0.86 0.67 2.54
C GLN A 244 -0.56 0.26 2.11
N ARG A 245 -0.72 -0.89 1.46
CA ARG A 245 -2.04 -1.44 1.11
C ARG A 245 -2.44 -2.51 2.12
N VAL A 246 -3.65 -2.40 2.64
CA VAL A 246 -4.24 -3.37 3.56
C VAL A 246 -5.11 -4.35 2.81
N HIS A 247 -4.87 -5.62 3.07
CA HIS A 247 -5.60 -6.75 2.49
C HIS A 247 -6.29 -7.53 3.61
N LEU A 248 -7.52 -7.95 3.34
CA LEU A 248 -8.30 -8.86 4.19
C LEU A 248 -8.45 -10.19 3.46
N VAL A 249 -8.15 -11.29 4.14
CA VAL A 249 -8.31 -12.64 3.63
C VAL A 249 -9.23 -13.42 4.56
N ASP A 250 -10.30 -13.98 3.99
CA ASP A 250 -11.18 -14.93 4.68
C ASP A 250 -10.63 -16.36 4.53
N LEU A 251 -10.44 -17.04 5.66
CA LEU A 251 -9.88 -18.38 5.81
C LEU A 251 -10.94 -19.44 6.12
N SER A 252 -12.23 -19.07 6.16
CA SER A 252 -13.31 -19.99 6.55
C SER A 252 -13.78 -20.92 5.42
N GLY A 253 -13.49 -20.58 4.15
CA GLY A 253 -13.90 -21.35 2.97
C GLY A 253 -12.79 -22.19 2.34
N SER A 254 -13.17 -23.10 1.43
CA SER A 254 -12.20 -23.86 0.61
C SER A 254 -11.43 -22.96 -0.37
N ASP A 255 -12.07 -21.89 -0.83
CA ASP A 255 -11.48 -20.87 -1.67
C ASP A 255 -11.15 -19.62 -0.83
N LEU A 256 -9.91 -19.16 -0.92
CA LEU A 256 -9.45 -17.95 -0.22
C LEU A 256 -10.07 -16.71 -0.88
N LYS A 257 -10.92 -15.99 -0.14
CA LYS A 257 -11.47 -14.71 -0.59
C LYS A 257 -10.59 -13.58 -0.10
N GLN A 258 -9.81 -13.00 -1.00
CA GLN A 258 -8.99 -11.82 -0.72
C GLN A 258 -9.70 -10.54 -1.18
N SER A 259 -9.74 -9.54 -0.29
CA SER A 259 -10.32 -8.22 -0.54
C SER A 259 -9.29 -7.12 -0.24
N ASN A 260 -9.25 -6.08 -1.07
CA ASN A 260 -8.41 -4.91 -0.84
C ASN A 260 -9.23 -3.89 -0.05
N LEU A 261 -8.79 -3.54 1.16
CA LEU A 261 -9.54 -2.63 2.02
C LEU A 261 -9.16 -1.17 1.77
N LEU A 262 -7.87 -0.84 1.93
CA LEU A 262 -7.40 0.54 1.95
C LEU A 262 -6.00 0.66 1.34
N SER A 263 -5.72 1.79 0.70
CA SER A 263 -4.40 2.17 0.21
C SER A 263 -3.87 3.37 1.01
N PHE A 264 -2.54 3.52 1.10
CA PHE A 264 -1.89 4.57 1.90
C PHE A 264 -2.29 4.50 3.38
N CYS A 265 -2.32 3.28 3.92
CA CYS A 265 -2.69 3.01 5.29
C CYS A 265 -1.47 3.14 6.23
N THR A 266 -1.56 4.09 7.17
CA THR A 266 -0.50 4.34 8.17
C THR A 266 -0.66 3.44 9.40
N TYR A 267 -1.91 3.17 9.80
CA TYR A 267 -2.26 2.36 10.97
C TYR A 267 -3.38 1.36 10.63
N CYS A 268 -3.30 0.13 11.11
CA CYS A 268 -4.36 -0.87 10.96
C CYS A 268 -4.34 -1.84 12.15
N GLN A 269 -5.50 -2.18 12.69
CA GLN A 269 -5.65 -3.15 13.78
C GLN A 269 -7.07 -3.74 13.81
N TRP A 270 -7.19 -4.95 14.35
CA TRP A 270 -8.47 -5.48 14.82
C TRP A 270 -8.89 -4.78 16.13
N VAL A 271 -10.18 -4.49 16.28
CA VAL A 271 -10.73 -4.05 17.58
C VAL A 271 -10.63 -5.23 18.55
N PRO A 272 -10.04 -5.07 19.76
CA PRO A 272 -9.96 -6.16 20.73
C PRO A 272 -11.33 -6.79 21.00
N THR A 273 -11.39 -8.11 21.17
CA THR A 273 -12.63 -8.88 21.41
C THR A 273 -13.70 -8.76 20.32
N SER A 274 -13.35 -8.31 19.10
CA SER A 274 -14.24 -8.17 17.94
C SER A 274 -13.54 -8.50 16.62
N ASP A 275 -14.31 -8.70 15.55
CA ASP A 275 -13.77 -8.79 14.17
C ASP A 275 -14.06 -7.49 13.39
N VAL A 276 -14.12 -6.36 14.11
CA VAL A 276 -14.20 -5.01 13.54
C VAL A 276 -12.79 -4.53 13.23
N ILE A 277 -12.65 -3.87 12.07
CA ILE A 277 -11.35 -3.43 11.55
C ILE A 277 -11.30 -1.91 11.66
N VAL A 278 -10.20 -1.40 12.19
CA VAL A 278 -9.91 0.04 12.25
C VAL A 278 -8.62 0.29 11.49
N ALA A 279 -8.67 1.21 10.53
CA ALA A 279 -7.49 1.63 9.78
C ALA A 279 -7.47 3.15 9.57
N GLN A 280 -6.28 3.72 9.44
CA GLN A 280 -6.09 5.14 9.17
C GLN A 280 -5.50 5.34 7.77
N SER A 281 -6.06 6.28 7.02
CA SER A 281 -5.40 6.85 5.83
C SER A 281 -5.45 8.38 5.92
N ALA A 282 -4.26 9.00 5.99
CA ALA A 282 -4.12 10.43 6.25
C ALA A 282 -4.94 10.85 7.50
N ASP A 283 -5.74 11.91 7.39
CA ASP A 283 -6.58 12.46 8.47
C ASP A 283 -7.95 11.76 8.59
N MET A 284 -8.10 10.58 7.99
CA MET A 284 -9.34 9.82 7.98
C MET A 284 -9.17 8.47 8.68
N LEU A 285 -10.03 8.22 9.66
CA LEU A 285 -10.22 6.94 10.31
C LEU A 285 -11.31 6.15 9.56
N HIS A 286 -10.99 4.94 9.16
CA HIS A 286 -11.87 4.02 8.47
C HIS A 286 -12.19 2.83 9.39
N VAL A 287 -13.48 2.55 9.54
CA VAL A 287 -14.00 1.50 10.41
C VAL A 287 -14.91 0.58 9.62
N TRP A 288 -14.60 -0.72 9.62
CA TRP A 288 -15.45 -1.77 9.05
C TRP A 288 -16.11 -2.54 10.20
N TYR A 289 -17.36 -2.18 10.53
CA TYR A 289 -18.15 -2.88 11.54
C TYR A 289 -18.55 -4.30 11.13
N ASN A 290 -18.59 -4.57 9.82
CA ASN A 290 -18.80 -5.90 9.27
C ASN A 290 -17.68 -6.25 8.30
N SER A 291 -16.81 -7.17 8.71
CA SER A 291 -15.67 -7.60 7.91
C SER A 291 -16.04 -8.53 6.73
N ASP A 292 -17.26 -9.07 6.67
CA ASP A 292 -17.73 -9.87 5.52
C ASP A 292 -18.14 -9.00 4.32
N HIS A 293 -18.44 -7.73 4.58
CA HIS A 293 -18.84 -6.72 3.60
C HIS A 293 -17.82 -5.57 3.55
N PRO A 294 -16.64 -5.79 2.93
CA PRO A 294 -15.57 -4.78 2.89
C PRO A 294 -15.96 -3.47 2.16
N ASP A 295 -17.04 -3.49 1.38
CA ASP A 295 -17.61 -2.30 0.72
C ASP A 295 -18.32 -1.34 1.71
N GLN A 296 -18.72 -1.82 2.89
CA GLN A 296 -19.41 -1.03 3.91
C GLN A 296 -18.41 -0.42 4.89
N ILE A 297 -17.94 0.77 4.56
CA ILE A 297 -16.93 1.52 5.33
C ILE A 297 -17.55 2.73 6.01
N THR A 298 -17.30 2.89 7.31
CA THR A 298 -17.61 4.12 8.05
C THR A 298 -16.35 4.96 8.14
N THR A 299 -16.41 6.22 7.72
CA THR A 299 -15.25 7.13 7.75
C THR A 299 -15.49 8.26 8.75
N VAL A 300 -14.51 8.48 9.64
CA VAL A 300 -14.51 9.51 10.68
C VAL A 300 -13.27 10.38 10.52
N SER A 301 -13.41 11.71 10.52
CA SER A 301 -12.26 12.60 10.42
C SER A 301 -11.53 12.75 11.75
N ILE A 302 -10.21 12.62 11.72
CA ILE A 302 -9.31 12.73 12.88
C ILE A 302 -8.22 13.78 12.61
N LYS A 303 -7.61 14.35 13.65
CA LYS A 303 -6.63 15.45 13.52
C LYS A 303 -5.19 15.06 13.86
N GLY A 304 -4.90 13.77 13.95
CA GLY A 304 -3.60 13.26 14.37
C GLY A 304 -3.38 11.80 13.95
N GLU A 305 -2.35 11.17 14.49
CA GLU A 305 -1.99 9.78 14.19
C GLU A 305 -2.60 8.82 15.22
N VAL A 306 -3.17 7.71 14.75
CA VAL A 306 -3.71 6.66 15.62
C VAL A 306 -2.56 5.91 16.29
N GLU A 307 -2.65 5.77 17.62
CA GLU A 307 -1.66 5.05 18.43
C GLU A 307 -2.15 3.65 18.84
N ALA A 308 -3.40 3.55 19.27
CA ALA A 308 -3.98 2.31 19.75
C ALA A 308 -5.52 2.30 19.66
N VAL A 309 -6.09 1.11 19.53
CA VAL A 309 -7.53 0.87 19.74
C VAL A 309 -7.72 0.17 21.08
N LEU A 310 -8.50 0.77 21.97
CA LEU A 310 -8.79 0.24 23.30
C LEU A 310 -10.27 -0.09 23.41
N ARG A 311 -10.58 -1.20 24.07
CA ARG A 311 -11.95 -1.62 24.36
C ARG A 311 -12.08 -2.07 25.80
N ASP A 312 -13.03 -1.47 26.49
CA ASP A 312 -13.54 -1.89 27.79
C ASP A 312 -14.91 -2.58 27.61
N ALA A 313 -15.50 -3.07 28.70
CA ALA A 313 -16.82 -3.73 28.66
C ALA A 313 -17.95 -2.83 28.12
N ASP A 314 -17.84 -1.51 28.32
CA ASP A 314 -18.92 -0.57 28.02
C ASP A 314 -18.64 0.32 26.80
N ARG A 315 -17.37 0.43 26.35
CA ARG A 315 -16.96 1.41 25.33
C ARG A 315 -15.76 0.92 24.52
N THR A 316 -15.71 1.37 23.26
CA THR A 316 -14.57 1.16 22.36
C THR A 316 -14.08 2.54 21.89
N GLU A 317 -12.80 2.84 22.13
CA GLU A 317 -12.20 4.14 21.85
C GLU A 317 -10.91 3.98 21.03
N VAL A 318 -10.73 4.85 20.04
CA VAL A 318 -9.50 4.98 19.27
C VAL A 318 -8.69 6.15 19.83
N ILE A 319 -7.47 5.87 20.29
CA ILE A 319 -6.58 6.86 20.87
C ILE A 319 -5.74 7.48 19.76
N VAL A 320 -5.91 8.79 19.55
CA VAL A 320 -5.23 9.57 18.53
C VAL A 320 -4.30 10.57 19.20
N GLN A 321 -3.03 10.56 18.79
CA GLN A 321 -2.04 11.54 19.21
C GLN A 321 -2.18 12.79 18.33
N GLU A 322 -2.82 13.84 18.87
CA GLU A 322 -2.84 15.17 18.27
C GLU A 322 -1.59 15.97 18.71
N SER A 323 -1.35 17.11 18.06
CA SER A 323 -0.17 17.95 18.30
C SER A 323 -0.04 18.47 19.74
N THR A 324 -1.13 18.56 20.49
CA THR A 324 -1.15 19.07 21.87
C THR A 324 -1.54 18.03 22.93
N ALA A 325 -2.26 16.96 22.58
CA ALA A 325 -2.80 15.99 23.54
C ALA A 325 -3.18 14.66 22.87
N LYS A 326 -3.36 13.61 23.69
CA LYS A 326 -4.03 12.38 23.27
C LYS A 326 -5.55 12.55 23.38
N VAL A 327 -6.27 12.29 22.28
CA VAL A 327 -7.73 12.40 22.19
C VAL A 327 -8.32 11.02 21.92
N ALA A 328 -9.39 10.68 22.61
CA ALA A 328 -10.14 9.44 22.41
C ALA A 328 -11.34 9.69 21.50
N TYR A 329 -11.43 8.95 20.40
CA TYR A 329 -12.57 8.92 19.50
C TYR A 329 -13.40 7.68 19.77
N GLU A 330 -14.63 7.86 20.26
CA GLU A 330 -15.53 6.75 20.57
C GLU A 330 -16.13 6.15 19.29
N LEU A 331 -16.07 4.82 19.17
CA LEU A 331 -16.70 4.05 18.09
C LEU A 331 -18.12 3.63 18.48
N ASP A 332 -18.91 3.21 17.49
CA ASP A 332 -20.25 2.68 17.74
C ASP A 332 -20.16 1.30 18.40
N ASN A 333 -20.07 1.30 19.73
CA ASN A 333 -20.03 0.08 20.54
C ASN A 333 -21.24 -0.83 20.27
N THR A 334 -22.37 -0.26 19.84
CA THR A 334 -23.60 -1.00 19.60
C THR A 334 -23.48 -1.90 18.36
N GLN A 335 -22.90 -1.39 17.28
CA GLN A 335 -22.61 -2.18 16.08
C GLN A 335 -21.51 -3.22 16.32
N ILE A 336 -20.48 -2.86 17.10
CA ILE A 336 -19.37 -3.76 17.46
C ILE A 336 -19.89 -4.96 18.26
N GLU A 337 -20.69 -4.71 19.31
CA GLU A 337 -21.28 -5.75 20.16
C GLU A 337 -22.19 -6.68 19.38
N PHE A 338 -23.04 -6.14 18.51
CA PHE A 338 -23.93 -6.93 17.67
C PHE A 338 -23.16 -7.81 16.66
N GLY A 339 -22.19 -7.24 15.95
CA GLY A 339 -21.35 -7.99 15.01
C GLY A 339 -20.60 -9.13 15.71
N THR A 340 -20.00 -8.82 16.86
CA THR A 340 -19.30 -9.79 17.71
C THR A 340 -20.21 -10.96 18.12
N ALA A 341 -21.43 -10.66 18.56
CA ALA A 341 -22.41 -11.68 18.97
C ALA A 341 -22.84 -12.58 17.79
N LEU A 342 -23.05 -11.98 16.61
CA LEU A 342 -23.48 -12.69 15.41
C LEU A 342 -22.41 -13.66 14.92
N GLU A 343 -21.14 -13.25 14.92
CA GLU A 343 -20.00 -14.10 14.52
C GLU A 343 -19.75 -15.25 15.50
N ASN A 344 -19.95 -15.00 16.79
CA ASN A 344 -19.86 -16.03 17.83
C ASN A 344 -21.02 -17.02 17.78
N LEU A 345 -22.01 -16.80 16.90
CA LEU A 345 -23.29 -17.53 16.87
C LEU A 345 -24.05 -17.43 18.20
N ASP A 346 -23.78 -16.38 18.98
CA ASP A 346 -24.48 -16.06 20.21
C ASP A 346 -25.73 -15.25 19.89
N PHE A 347 -26.72 -15.95 19.32
CA PHE A 347 -27.95 -15.32 18.91
C PHE A 347 -28.77 -14.77 20.09
N GLU A 348 -28.60 -15.32 21.30
CA GLU A 348 -29.29 -14.82 22.49
C GLU A 348 -28.77 -13.44 22.90
N ARG A 349 -27.44 -13.25 22.92
CA ARG A 349 -26.82 -11.94 23.13
C ARG A 349 -27.22 -10.95 22.03
N ALA A 350 -27.27 -11.38 20.77
CA ALA A 350 -27.72 -10.54 19.65
C ALA A 350 -29.19 -10.11 19.79
N VAL A 351 -30.09 -11.02 20.19
CA VAL A 351 -31.50 -10.70 20.45
C VAL A 351 -31.65 -9.76 21.64
N ALA A 352 -30.99 -10.05 22.77
CA ALA A 352 -31.03 -9.20 23.95
C ALA A 352 -30.53 -7.78 23.66
N PHE A 353 -29.55 -7.65 22.76
CA PHE A 353 -29.10 -6.37 22.25
C PHE A 353 -30.18 -5.66 21.42
N LEU A 354 -30.76 -6.32 20.42
CA LEU A 354 -31.80 -5.73 19.57
C LEU A 354 -33.07 -5.36 20.36
N GLU A 355 -33.35 -6.04 21.47
CA GLU A 355 -34.45 -5.69 22.38
C GLU A 355 -34.17 -4.45 23.24
N LYS A 356 -32.90 -4.19 23.58
CA LYS A 356 -32.46 -2.98 24.30
C LYS A 356 -32.44 -1.76 23.38
N THR A 357 -32.01 -1.95 22.14
CA THR A 357 -31.96 -0.92 21.10
C THR A 357 -33.35 -0.70 20.50
N ARG A 358 -34.30 -0.19 21.31
CA ARG A 358 -35.65 0.15 20.84
C ARG A 358 -35.64 1.45 20.03
N GLY A 359 -35.34 1.33 18.74
CA GLY A 359 -35.55 2.40 17.76
C GLY A 359 -36.14 1.84 16.46
N ASP A 360 -37.20 2.48 15.95
CA ASP A 360 -37.82 2.19 14.65
C ASP A 360 -36.93 2.68 13.48
N SER A 361 -35.64 2.36 13.51
CA SER A 361 -34.74 2.63 12.37
C SER A 361 -34.85 1.49 11.35
N SER A 362 -34.69 1.83 10.07
CA SER A 362 -34.61 0.85 8.98
C SER A 362 -33.48 -0.19 9.21
N ASP A 363 -32.46 0.19 9.99
CA ASP A 363 -31.29 -0.65 10.27
C ASP A 363 -31.64 -1.80 11.23
N THR A 364 -32.42 -1.53 12.30
CA THR A 364 -32.85 -2.55 13.27
C THR A 364 -33.66 -3.66 12.58
N TYR A 365 -34.51 -3.32 11.61
CA TYR A 365 -35.29 -4.30 10.83
C TYR A 365 -34.36 -5.28 10.07
N SER A 366 -33.32 -4.75 9.44
CA SER A 366 -32.35 -5.56 8.68
C SER A 366 -31.55 -6.49 9.61
N MET A 367 -31.16 -6.00 10.78
CA MET A 367 -30.43 -6.76 11.80
C MET A 367 -31.28 -7.91 12.37
N TRP A 368 -32.54 -7.65 12.73
CA TRP A 368 -33.49 -8.71 13.15
C TRP A 368 -33.64 -9.78 12.07
N ARG A 369 -33.70 -9.38 10.80
CA ARG A 369 -33.85 -10.31 9.69
C ARG A 369 -32.61 -11.17 9.52
N GLN A 370 -31.42 -10.58 9.62
CA GLN A 370 -30.15 -11.29 9.52
C GLN A 370 -30.01 -12.33 10.64
N VAL A 371 -30.26 -11.96 11.89
CA VAL A 371 -30.23 -12.89 13.04
C VAL A 371 -31.26 -14.01 12.83
N GLY A 372 -32.48 -13.67 12.39
CA GLY A 372 -33.54 -14.64 12.14
C GLY A 372 -33.20 -15.66 11.05
N GLU A 373 -32.62 -15.21 9.94
CA GLU A 373 -32.20 -16.08 8.83
C GLU A 373 -31.00 -16.97 9.22
N MET A 374 -30.01 -16.44 9.96
CA MET A 374 -28.87 -17.22 10.45
C MET A 374 -29.27 -18.24 11.52
N ALA A 375 -30.12 -17.84 12.48
CA ALA A 375 -30.66 -18.74 13.51
C ALA A 375 -31.47 -19.88 12.88
N LEU A 376 -32.27 -19.59 11.85
CA LEU A 376 -33.02 -20.60 11.09
C LEU A 376 -32.08 -21.58 10.37
N GLY A 377 -31.03 -21.07 9.72
CA GLY A 377 -30.02 -21.90 9.05
C GLY A 377 -29.27 -22.84 10.01
N ARG A 378 -29.04 -22.39 11.25
CA ARG A 378 -28.44 -23.18 12.34
C ARG A 378 -29.46 -23.96 13.18
N GLN A 379 -30.72 -24.05 12.71
CA GLN A 379 -31.81 -24.81 13.33
C GLN A 379 -32.20 -24.33 14.76
N LYS A 380 -31.86 -23.10 15.13
CA LYS A 380 -32.29 -22.45 16.39
C LYS A 380 -33.69 -21.86 16.23
N LEU A 381 -34.70 -22.73 16.20
CA LEU A 381 -36.08 -22.39 15.81
C LEU A 381 -36.73 -21.32 16.71
N LEU A 382 -36.52 -21.38 18.03
CA LEU A 382 -37.09 -20.41 18.98
C LEU A 382 -36.55 -18.99 18.76
N VAL A 383 -35.24 -18.88 18.51
CA VAL A 383 -34.60 -17.59 18.26
C VAL A 383 -35.05 -17.03 16.91
N ALA A 384 -35.11 -17.86 15.88
CA ALA A 384 -35.65 -17.47 14.57
C ALA A 384 -37.11 -16.99 14.68
N GLN A 385 -37.95 -17.69 15.44
CA GLN A 385 -39.33 -17.30 15.67
C GLN A 385 -39.44 -15.94 16.36
N ARG A 386 -38.64 -15.70 17.40
CA ARG A 386 -38.59 -14.40 18.10
C ARG A 386 -38.19 -13.27 17.15
N CYS A 387 -37.18 -13.50 16.32
CA CYS A 387 -36.71 -12.51 15.34
C CYS A 387 -37.79 -12.19 14.28
N PHE A 388 -38.42 -13.20 13.68
CA PHE A 388 -39.48 -12.96 12.70
C PHE A 388 -40.76 -12.36 13.32
N ALA A 389 -41.01 -12.62 14.61
CA ALA A 389 -42.07 -11.96 15.36
C ALA A 389 -41.77 -10.47 15.59
N ALA A 390 -40.51 -10.11 15.88
CA ALA A 390 -40.09 -8.71 16.01
C ALA A 390 -40.23 -7.93 14.68
N ILE A 391 -40.02 -8.60 13.55
CA ILE A 391 -40.16 -8.05 12.17
C ILE A 391 -41.63 -7.93 11.75
N GLY A 392 -42.54 -8.67 12.38
CA GLY A 392 -43.96 -8.74 12.01
C GLY A 392 -44.28 -9.73 10.88
N ASP A 393 -43.39 -10.69 10.57
CA ASP A 393 -43.66 -11.74 9.56
C ASP A 393 -44.52 -12.86 10.15
N VAL A 394 -45.84 -12.61 10.19
CA VAL A 394 -46.83 -13.53 10.77
C VAL A 394 -46.84 -14.89 10.06
N ALA A 395 -46.57 -14.93 8.75
CA ALA A 395 -46.60 -16.18 7.99
C ALA A 395 -45.44 -17.11 8.40
N ARG A 396 -44.22 -16.58 8.51
CA ARG A 396 -43.05 -17.35 8.98
C ARG A 396 -43.21 -17.75 10.44
N VAL A 397 -43.72 -16.88 11.30
CA VAL A 397 -43.95 -17.17 12.72
C VAL A 397 -44.95 -18.32 12.90
N ASN A 398 -46.06 -18.32 12.15
CA ASN A 398 -47.05 -19.39 12.22
C ASN A 398 -46.51 -20.74 11.75
N LEU A 399 -45.72 -20.74 10.67
CA LEU A 399 -45.09 -21.98 10.19
C LEU A 399 -43.99 -22.46 11.14
N LEU A 400 -43.22 -21.56 11.73
CA LEU A 400 -42.22 -21.88 12.76
C LEU A 400 -42.86 -22.44 14.03
N GLN A 401 -43.97 -21.88 14.48
CA GLN A 401 -44.71 -22.39 15.64
C GLN A 401 -45.09 -23.87 15.44
N ARG A 402 -45.70 -24.19 14.30
CA ARG A 402 -46.03 -25.58 13.94
C ARG A 402 -44.79 -26.47 13.84
N THR A 403 -43.70 -25.92 13.32
CA THR A 403 -42.43 -26.67 13.17
C THR A 403 -41.78 -26.95 14.54
N ILE A 404 -41.88 -26.03 15.48
CA ILE A 404 -41.40 -26.19 16.87
C ILE A 404 -42.23 -27.23 17.61
N GLU A 405 -43.57 -27.20 17.46
CA GLU A 405 -44.47 -28.22 18.01
C GLU A 405 -44.13 -29.62 17.46
N MET A 406 -43.97 -29.74 16.14
CA MET A 406 -43.53 -30.99 15.50
C MET A 406 -42.15 -31.45 15.99
N ALA A 407 -41.20 -30.52 16.19
CA ALA A 407 -39.88 -30.83 16.73
C ALA A 407 -39.97 -31.32 18.17
N SER A 408 -40.83 -30.73 19.01
CA SER A 408 -41.05 -31.18 20.39
C SER A 408 -41.62 -32.61 20.44
N GLU A 409 -42.63 -32.91 19.61
CA GLU A 409 -43.19 -34.26 19.50
C GLU A 409 -42.16 -35.27 18.95
N ALA A 410 -41.34 -34.85 17.99
CA ALA A 410 -40.27 -35.68 17.45
C ALA A 410 -39.13 -35.92 18.44
N ALA A 411 -38.81 -34.94 19.29
CA ALA A 411 -37.80 -35.06 20.34
C ALA A 411 -38.17 -36.17 21.34
N GLU A 412 -39.45 -36.30 21.69
CA GLU A 412 -39.94 -37.39 22.55
C GLU A 412 -39.75 -38.79 21.91
N ARG A 413 -39.80 -38.88 20.57
CA ARG A 413 -39.69 -40.14 19.83
C ARG A 413 -38.26 -40.53 19.44
N ILE A 414 -37.45 -39.57 19.01
CA ILE A 414 -36.12 -39.80 18.40
C ILE A 414 -34.98 -39.43 19.37
N GLY A 415 -35.26 -38.64 20.40
CA GLY A 415 -34.25 -38.05 21.28
C GLY A 415 -33.57 -36.82 20.67
N GLY A 416 -32.91 -36.02 21.50
CA GLY A 416 -32.30 -34.74 21.07
C GLY A 416 -33.30 -33.59 21.01
N ASP A 417 -33.10 -32.64 20.08
CA ASP A 417 -33.96 -31.47 19.89
C ASP A 417 -35.08 -31.68 18.84
N GLY A 418 -35.22 -32.90 18.32
CA GLY A 418 -36.25 -33.29 17.35
C GLY A 418 -36.10 -32.68 15.95
N THR A 419 -35.05 -31.88 15.71
CA THR A 419 -34.82 -31.19 14.42
C THR A 419 -34.41 -32.14 13.29
N ALA A 420 -33.91 -33.34 13.64
CA ALA A 420 -33.54 -34.38 12.68
C ALA A 420 -34.73 -35.05 12.00
N ASP A 421 -35.95 -34.91 12.54
CA ASP A 421 -37.15 -35.47 11.92
C ASP A 421 -37.37 -34.90 10.52
N ALA A 422 -37.68 -35.76 9.56
CA ALA A 422 -37.81 -35.35 8.16
C ALA A 422 -38.94 -34.34 7.92
N GLY A 423 -40.04 -34.41 8.66
CA GLY A 423 -41.12 -33.43 8.56
C GLY A 423 -40.67 -32.04 9.03
N VAL A 424 -39.88 -31.99 10.10
CA VAL A 424 -39.24 -30.77 10.61
C VAL A 424 -38.21 -30.25 9.62
N ARG A 425 -37.32 -31.10 9.10
CA ARG A 425 -36.32 -30.72 8.08
C ARG A 425 -36.96 -30.16 6.81
N ALA A 426 -38.04 -30.76 6.33
CA ALA A 426 -38.77 -30.28 5.16
C ALA A 426 -39.42 -28.90 5.39
N ASN A 427 -39.99 -28.66 6.58
CA ASN A 427 -40.54 -27.35 6.94
C ASN A 427 -39.45 -26.27 7.10
N ILE A 428 -38.30 -26.62 7.69
CA ILE A 428 -37.13 -25.72 7.75
C ILE A 428 -36.65 -25.37 6.33
N ALA A 429 -36.50 -26.36 5.45
CA ALA A 429 -36.10 -26.14 4.06
C ALA A 429 -37.10 -25.23 3.30
N LYS A 430 -38.41 -25.40 3.54
CA LYS A 430 -39.46 -24.50 3.02
C LYS A 430 -39.29 -23.06 3.52
N LEU A 431 -39.03 -22.86 4.81
CA LEU A 431 -38.79 -21.53 5.40
C LEU A 431 -37.53 -20.87 4.82
N CYS A 432 -36.48 -21.66 4.55
CA CYS A 432 -35.25 -21.23 3.88
C CYS A 432 -35.40 -21.05 2.35
N LYS A 433 -36.61 -21.25 1.79
CA LYS A 433 -36.89 -21.22 0.33
C LYS A 433 -36.12 -22.27 -0.49
N ARG A 434 -35.62 -23.33 0.14
CA ARG A 434 -34.90 -24.44 -0.50
C ARG A 434 -35.88 -25.56 -0.87
N PHE A 435 -36.73 -25.28 -1.86
CA PHE A 435 -37.86 -26.17 -2.19
C PHE A 435 -37.44 -27.53 -2.76
N LYS A 436 -36.32 -27.60 -3.49
CA LYS A 436 -35.79 -28.88 -4.00
C LYS A 436 -35.21 -29.76 -2.89
N GLU A 437 -34.60 -29.17 -1.86
CA GLU A 437 -34.20 -29.91 -0.66
C GLU A 437 -35.42 -30.46 0.07
N ALA A 438 -36.47 -29.65 0.22
CA ALA A 438 -37.74 -30.10 0.80
C ALA A 438 -38.41 -31.23 -0.02
N GLU A 439 -38.41 -31.12 -1.36
CA GLU A 439 -38.88 -32.16 -2.27
C GLU A 439 -38.13 -33.48 -2.06
N ASN A 440 -36.79 -33.43 -2.03
CA ASN A 440 -35.96 -34.62 -1.80
C ASN A 440 -36.26 -35.27 -0.44
N ILE A 441 -36.43 -34.48 0.61
CA ILE A 441 -36.78 -35.01 1.95
C ILE A 441 -38.14 -35.71 1.92
N TYR A 442 -39.15 -35.17 1.23
CA TYR A 442 -40.44 -35.83 1.08
C TYR A 442 -40.34 -37.11 0.23
N LEU A 443 -39.51 -37.12 -0.80
CA LEU A 443 -39.28 -38.29 -1.66
C LEU A 443 -38.52 -39.42 -0.94
N GLU A 444 -37.54 -39.09 -0.09
CA GLU A 444 -36.86 -40.06 0.79
C GLU A 444 -37.85 -40.82 1.68
N GLN A 445 -38.94 -40.16 2.08
CA GLN A 445 -40.03 -40.75 2.87
C GLN A 445 -41.14 -41.39 2.02
N ASN A 446 -40.99 -41.43 0.70
CA ASN A 446 -42.00 -41.89 -0.26
C ASN A 446 -43.33 -41.11 -0.16
N ASN A 447 -43.30 -39.85 0.28
CA ASN A 447 -44.47 -38.98 0.45
C ASN A 447 -44.59 -37.97 -0.71
N VAL A 448 -44.90 -38.49 -1.90
CA VAL A 448 -45.03 -37.69 -3.14
C VAL A 448 -46.20 -36.70 -3.06
N GLU A 449 -47.28 -37.05 -2.36
CA GLU A 449 -48.48 -36.21 -2.25
C GLU A 449 -48.22 -34.90 -1.53
N GLU A 450 -47.48 -34.94 -0.40
CA GLU A 450 -47.14 -33.71 0.33
C GLU A 450 -46.13 -32.83 -0.44
N ALA A 451 -45.24 -33.42 -1.25
CA ALA A 451 -44.36 -32.66 -2.15
C ALA A 451 -45.15 -31.94 -3.26
N ILE A 452 -46.13 -32.60 -3.89
CA ILE A 452 -47.01 -31.99 -4.89
C ILE A 452 -47.87 -30.89 -4.26
N LYS A 453 -48.46 -31.16 -3.09
CA LYS A 453 -49.28 -30.20 -2.34
C LYS A 453 -48.48 -28.98 -1.89
N MET A 454 -47.21 -29.16 -1.53
CA MET A 454 -46.28 -28.06 -1.26
C MET A 454 -46.19 -27.15 -2.50
N TYR A 455 -45.90 -27.71 -3.68
CA TYR A 455 -45.79 -26.93 -4.90
C TYR A 455 -47.11 -26.26 -5.33
N GLN A 456 -48.26 -26.92 -5.12
CA GLN A 456 -49.58 -26.31 -5.33
C GLN A 456 -49.80 -25.09 -4.43
N THR A 457 -49.47 -25.20 -3.14
CA THR A 457 -49.60 -24.11 -2.16
C THR A 457 -48.68 -22.94 -2.49
N LEU A 458 -47.51 -23.22 -3.09
CA LEU A 458 -46.55 -22.22 -3.56
C LEU A 458 -46.88 -21.65 -4.95
N HIS A 459 -47.98 -22.10 -5.58
CA HIS A 459 -48.36 -21.78 -6.96
C HIS A 459 -47.28 -22.13 -8.01
N LYS A 460 -46.42 -23.11 -7.71
CA LYS A 460 -45.38 -23.64 -8.59
C LYS A 460 -45.87 -24.88 -9.33
N TRP A 461 -46.84 -24.69 -10.21
CA TRP A 461 -47.53 -25.77 -10.89
C TRP A 461 -46.66 -26.55 -11.89
N ASP A 462 -45.69 -25.89 -12.52
CA ASP A 462 -44.79 -26.52 -13.47
C ASP A 462 -43.88 -27.55 -12.77
N ASP A 463 -43.30 -27.17 -11.61
CA ASP A 463 -42.54 -28.08 -10.72
C ASP A 463 -43.42 -29.23 -10.21
N ALA A 464 -44.69 -28.95 -9.85
CA ALA A 464 -45.64 -29.98 -9.41
C ALA A 464 -45.94 -31.02 -10.50
N LEU A 465 -46.10 -30.58 -11.76
CA LEU A 465 -46.35 -31.46 -12.90
C LEU A 465 -45.12 -32.25 -13.32
N GLU A 466 -43.94 -31.62 -13.29
CA GLU A 466 -42.67 -32.30 -13.55
C GLU A 466 -42.43 -33.42 -12.54
N LEU A 467 -42.60 -33.13 -11.25
CA LEU A 467 -42.49 -34.13 -10.18
C LEU A 467 -43.51 -35.24 -10.36
N ALA A 468 -44.79 -34.90 -10.56
CA ALA A 468 -45.87 -35.87 -10.76
C ALA A 468 -45.63 -36.78 -11.99
N LYS A 469 -45.02 -36.25 -13.05
CA LYS A 469 -44.64 -37.02 -14.24
C LYS A 469 -43.44 -37.93 -13.96
N ALA A 470 -42.42 -37.43 -13.28
CA ALA A 470 -41.22 -38.19 -12.94
C ALA A 470 -41.53 -39.38 -12.00
N THR A 471 -42.48 -39.23 -11.08
CA THR A 471 -42.87 -40.26 -10.13
C THR A 471 -44.03 -41.15 -10.60
N ASN A 472 -44.53 -40.96 -11.83
CA ASN A 472 -45.75 -41.63 -12.36
C ASN A 472 -46.97 -41.51 -11.42
N TYR A 473 -47.25 -40.30 -10.93
CA TYR A 473 -48.33 -40.04 -9.98
C TYR A 473 -49.71 -40.37 -10.56
N PRO A 474 -50.55 -41.22 -9.91
CA PRO A 474 -51.86 -41.62 -10.43
C PRO A 474 -52.82 -40.45 -10.73
N GLY A 475 -52.69 -39.34 -10.00
CA GLY A 475 -53.52 -38.14 -10.16
C GLY A 475 -53.00 -37.12 -11.18
N TYR A 476 -52.00 -37.45 -12.00
CA TYR A 476 -51.35 -36.50 -12.93
C TYR A 476 -52.35 -35.79 -13.86
N GLU A 477 -53.28 -36.52 -14.47
CA GLU A 477 -54.28 -35.92 -15.38
C GLU A 477 -55.23 -34.97 -14.66
N GLN A 478 -55.62 -35.30 -13.42
CA GLN A 478 -56.47 -34.44 -12.59
C GLN A 478 -55.72 -33.18 -12.15
N LEU A 479 -54.43 -33.31 -11.82
CA LEU A 479 -53.55 -32.20 -11.48
C LEU A 479 -53.39 -31.24 -12.67
N LYS A 480 -53.16 -31.79 -13.86
CA LYS A 480 -53.03 -31.05 -15.12
C LYS A 480 -54.32 -30.33 -15.51
N ALA A 481 -55.47 -30.98 -15.37
CA ALA A 481 -56.77 -30.37 -15.61
C ALA A 481 -57.07 -29.22 -14.64
N THR A 482 -56.71 -29.38 -13.36
CA THR A 482 -56.83 -28.34 -12.34
C THR A 482 -55.92 -27.14 -12.67
N TYR A 483 -54.68 -27.40 -13.09
CA TYR A 483 -53.76 -26.35 -13.52
C TYR A 483 -54.29 -25.59 -14.74
N TYR A 484 -54.75 -26.30 -15.77
CA TYR A 484 -55.32 -25.67 -16.96
C TYR A 484 -56.55 -24.81 -16.64
N ARG A 485 -57.43 -25.29 -15.76
CA ARG A 485 -58.58 -24.49 -15.28
C ARG A 485 -58.10 -23.23 -14.55
N SER A 486 -57.11 -23.35 -13.67
CA SER A 486 -56.52 -22.20 -12.98
C SER A 486 -55.89 -21.19 -13.94
N LEU A 487 -55.21 -21.65 -15.00
CA LEU A 487 -54.65 -20.78 -16.04
C LEU A 487 -55.75 -20.06 -16.83
N ALA A 488 -56.84 -20.76 -17.17
CA ALA A 488 -57.98 -20.17 -17.86
C ALA A 488 -58.72 -19.14 -17.00
N ASP A 489 -58.97 -19.45 -15.73
CA ASP A 489 -59.66 -18.56 -14.78
C ASP A 489 -58.83 -17.30 -14.47
N THR A 490 -57.50 -17.41 -14.48
CA THR A 490 -56.58 -16.28 -14.24
C THR A 490 -56.22 -15.50 -15.51
N GLY A 491 -56.74 -15.90 -16.67
CA GLY A 491 -56.47 -15.23 -17.96
C GLY A 491 -55.04 -15.43 -18.49
N GLN A 492 -54.30 -16.43 -17.99
CA GLN A 492 -52.94 -16.75 -18.43
C GLN A 492 -52.95 -17.62 -19.70
N ASP A 493 -53.60 -17.11 -20.76
CA ASP A 493 -53.83 -17.82 -22.02
C ASP A 493 -52.51 -18.27 -22.72
N GLY A 494 -51.40 -17.55 -22.51
CA GLY A 494 -50.09 -17.90 -23.10
C GLY A 494 -49.47 -19.17 -22.52
N LYS A 495 -49.53 -19.35 -21.19
CA LYS A 495 -49.08 -20.60 -20.54
C LYS A 495 -50.04 -21.76 -20.84
N ALA A 496 -51.34 -21.47 -20.96
CA ALA A 496 -52.31 -22.46 -21.41
C ALA A 496 -52.03 -22.96 -22.84
N ALA A 497 -51.54 -22.07 -23.72
CA ALA A 497 -51.09 -22.44 -25.06
C ALA A 497 -49.86 -23.37 -25.02
N GLU A 498 -48.85 -23.10 -24.18
CA GLU A 498 -47.69 -23.98 -24.01
C GLU A 498 -48.10 -25.40 -23.58
N LEU A 499 -49.05 -25.51 -22.65
CA LEU A 499 -49.60 -26.80 -22.24
C LEU A 499 -50.26 -27.53 -23.42
N LYS A 500 -51.00 -26.82 -24.28
CA LYS A 500 -51.62 -27.37 -25.49
C LYS A 500 -50.61 -27.78 -26.56
N VAL A 501 -49.49 -27.07 -26.68
CA VAL A 501 -48.36 -27.48 -27.54
C VAL A 501 -47.78 -28.82 -27.07
N SER A 502 -47.61 -29.00 -25.75
CA SER A 502 -47.13 -30.26 -25.18
C SER A 502 -48.08 -31.45 -25.40
N GLU A 503 -49.37 -31.17 -25.62
CA GLU A 503 -50.41 -32.15 -25.97
C GLU A 503 -50.47 -32.48 -27.46
N GLY A 504 -49.70 -31.78 -28.29
CA GLY A 504 -49.74 -31.93 -29.76
C GLY A 504 -50.89 -31.18 -30.44
N ASN A 505 -51.75 -30.46 -29.72
CA ASN A 505 -52.83 -29.67 -30.29
C ASN A 505 -52.37 -28.25 -30.64
N ARG A 506 -51.63 -28.14 -31.75
CA ARG A 506 -50.97 -26.90 -32.17
C ARG A 506 -51.93 -25.83 -32.69
N SER A 507 -53.05 -26.20 -33.31
CA SER A 507 -54.04 -25.23 -33.81
C SER A 507 -54.74 -24.48 -32.68
N ALA A 508 -55.16 -25.19 -31.63
CA ALA A 508 -55.72 -24.58 -30.42
C ALA A 508 -54.69 -23.70 -29.69
N ALA A 509 -53.41 -24.11 -29.68
CA ALA A 509 -52.34 -23.32 -29.11
C ALA A 509 -52.11 -21.99 -29.86
N VAL A 510 -52.15 -21.99 -31.20
CA VAL A 510 -52.03 -20.76 -32.00
C VAL A 510 -53.16 -19.77 -31.66
N GLN A 511 -54.40 -20.24 -31.53
CA GLN A 511 -55.53 -19.39 -31.15
C GLN A 511 -55.38 -18.82 -29.74
N LEU A 512 -54.90 -19.63 -28.78
CA LEU A 512 -54.62 -19.18 -27.41
C LEU A 512 -53.47 -18.15 -27.37
N TYR A 513 -52.40 -18.34 -28.16
CA TYR A 513 -51.33 -17.33 -28.28
C TYR A 513 -51.82 -16.02 -28.90
N LEU A 514 -52.72 -16.08 -29.89
CA LEU A 514 -53.33 -14.88 -30.47
C LEU A 514 -54.23 -14.17 -29.46
N LYS A 515 -55.02 -14.91 -28.66
CA LYS A 515 -55.84 -14.37 -27.57
C LYS A 515 -54.98 -13.74 -26.46
N ALA A 516 -53.82 -14.33 -26.16
CA ALA A 516 -52.83 -13.82 -25.22
C ALA A 516 -52.01 -12.62 -25.75
N ASN A 517 -52.28 -12.13 -26.96
CA ASN A 517 -51.49 -11.10 -27.65
C ASN A 517 -49.99 -11.47 -27.81
N GLN A 518 -49.69 -12.75 -28.03
CA GLN A 518 -48.35 -13.29 -28.25
C GLN A 518 -48.17 -13.84 -29.70
N PRO A 519 -48.27 -12.99 -30.73
CA PRO A 519 -48.24 -13.44 -32.13
C PRO A 519 -46.89 -14.03 -32.58
N ALA A 520 -45.78 -13.71 -31.89
CA ALA A 520 -44.47 -14.28 -32.21
C ALA A 520 -44.39 -15.79 -31.92
N GLN A 521 -45.01 -16.25 -30.82
CA GLN A 521 -45.05 -17.68 -30.48
C GLN A 521 -46.00 -18.43 -31.41
N ALA A 522 -47.14 -17.81 -31.74
CA ALA A 522 -48.04 -18.28 -32.80
C ALA A 522 -47.33 -18.43 -34.15
N LEU A 523 -46.56 -17.42 -34.58
CA LEU A 523 -45.77 -17.47 -35.82
C LEU A 523 -44.78 -18.64 -35.82
N ARG A 524 -44.07 -18.86 -34.70
CA ARG A 524 -43.11 -19.96 -34.62
C ARG A 524 -43.78 -21.30 -34.87
N LEU A 525 -44.95 -21.54 -34.28
CA LEU A 525 -45.71 -22.78 -34.53
C LEU A 525 -46.15 -22.91 -35.99
N VAL A 526 -46.67 -21.82 -36.58
CA VAL A 526 -47.13 -21.81 -37.97
C VAL A 526 -45.97 -22.04 -38.96
N LEU A 527 -44.77 -21.50 -38.70
CA LEU A 527 -43.61 -21.69 -39.57
C LEU A 527 -43.01 -23.10 -39.52
N HIS A 528 -43.21 -23.85 -38.43
CA HIS A 528 -42.68 -25.21 -38.27
C HIS A 528 -43.67 -26.30 -38.69
N ASP A 529 -44.91 -25.93 -39.01
CA ASP A 529 -45.99 -26.86 -39.32
C ASP A 529 -46.61 -26.49 -40.68
N GLU A 530 -46.25 -27.26 -41.72
CA GLU A 530 -46.70 -27.03 -43.11
C GLU A 530 -48.24 -27.08 -43.23
N GLU A 531 -48.93 -27.86 -42.39
CA GLU A 531 -50.40 -27.92 -42.37
C GLU A 531 -51.01 -26.61 -41.84
N LEU A 532 -50.38 -25.98 -40.84
CA LEU A 532 -50.83 -24.70 -40.31
C LEU A 532 -50.44 -23.52 -41.21
N LEU A 533 -49.34 -23.63 -41.96
CA LEU A 533 -48.93 -22.62 -42.94
C LEU A 533 -49.85 -22.62 -44.17
N GLY A 534 -50.36 -23.79 -44.56
CA GLY A 534 -51.34 -23.95 -45.64
C GLY A 534 -52.74 -23.40 -45.31
N ASP A 535 -53.06 -23.17 -44.03
CA ASP A 535 -54.29 -22.48 -43.61
C ASP A 535 -54.14 -20.97 -43.79
N GLU A 536 -54.58 -20.47 -44.95
CA GLU A 536 -54.52 -19.04 -45.30
C GLU A 536 -55.23 -18.14 -44.27
N GLN A 537 -56.32 -18.61 -43.63
CA GLN A 537 -57.06 -17.81 -42.65
C GLN A 537 -56.27 -17.68 -41.35
N LEU A 538 -55.69 -18.78 -40.86
CA LEU A 538 -54.86 -18.77 -39.66
C LEU A 538 -53.58 -17.95 -39.90
N ALA A 539 -52.87 -18.17 -41.01
CA ALA A 539 -51.68 -17.42 -41.37
C ALA A 539 -51.96 -15.91 -41.51
N GLN A 540 -53.08 -15.52 -42.15
CA GLN A 540 -53.47 -14.12 -42.25
C GLN A 540 -53.83 -13.51 -40.89
N SER A 541 -54.50 -14.26 -40.00
CA SER A 541 -54.80 -13.78 -38.63
C SER A 541 -53.53 -13.52 -37.81
N VAL A 542 -52.51 -14.39 -37.96
CA VAL A 542 -51.19 -14.21 -37.35
C VAL A 542 -50.50 -12.98 -37.97
N ALA A 543 -50.53 -12.82 -39.29
CA ALA A 543 -49.95 -11.66 -39.97
C ALA A 543 -50.57 -10.33 -39.51
N ILE A 544 -51.91 -10.25 -39.40
CA ILE A 544 -52.62 -9.06 -38.91
C ILE A 544 -52.22 -8.76 -37.46
N SER A 545 -52.13 -9.79 -36.62
CA SER A 545 -51.72 -9.62 -35.22
C SER A 545 -50.26 -9.17 -35.08
N LEU A 546 -49.35 -9.67 -35.93
CA LEU A 546 -47.94 -9.22 -35.98
C LEU A 546 -47.84 -7.76 -36.40
N LEU A 547 -48.58 -7.34 -37.42
CA LEU A 547 -48.62 -5.94 -37.88
C LEU A 547 -49.20 -5.01 -36.80
N LYS A 548 -50.29 -5.41 -36.13
CA LYS A 548 -50.90 -4.65 -35.04
C LYS A 548 -49.92 -4.47 -33.86
N ASN A 549 -49.13 -5.49 -33.55
CA ASN A 549 -48.11 -5.45 -32.51
C ASN A 549 -46.77 -4.83 -32.95
N ARG A 550 -46.70 -4.22 -34.15
CA ARG A 550 -45.50 -3.59 -34.72
C ARG A 550 -44.30 -4.56 -34.87
N GLN A 551 -44.56 -5.87 -34.95
CA GLN A 551 -43.54 -6.90 -35.21
C GLN A 551 -43.40 -7.11 -36.72
N PHE A 552 -42.91 -6.09 -37.41
CA PHE A 552 -42.90 -6.05 -38.87
C PHE A 552 -41.84 -6.95 -39.51
N ASP A 553 -40.72 -7.22 -38.82
CA ASP A 553 -39.70 -8.20 -39.19
C ASP A 553 -40.29 -9.62 -39.31
N LYS A 554 -41.04 -10.02 -38.29
CA LYS A 554 -41.72 -11.30 -38.21
C LYS A 554 -42.86 -11.40 -39.22
N ALA A 555 -43.63 -10.33 -39.39
CA ALA A 555 -44.65 -10.24 -40.43
C ALA A 555 -44.04 -10.39 -41.84
N GLY A 556 -42.89 -9.75 -42.09
CA GLY A 556 -42.14 -9.87 -43.33
C GLY A 556 -41.75 -11.31 -43.64
N SER A 557 -41.22 -12.04 -42.65
CA SER A 557 -40.83 -13.45 -42.83
C SER A 557 -42.02 -14.37 -43.14
N LEU A 558 -43.19 -14.08 -42.56
CA LEU A 558 -44.41 -14.82 -42.86
C LEU A 558 -44.89 -14.53 -44.29
N PHE A 559 -44.93 -13.25 -44.70
CA PHE A 559 -45.32 -12.87 -46.06
C PHE A 559 -44.37 -13.42 -47.13
N GLU A 560 -43.06 -13.49 -46.83
CA GLU A 560 -42.08 -14.09 -47.72
C GLU A 560 -42.34 -15.59 -47.94
N LYS A 561 -42.69 -16.34 -46.87
CA LYS A 561 -43.09 -17.74 -46.96
C LYS A 561 -44.43 -17.95 -47.68
N LEU A 562 -45.37 -17.02 -47.51
CA LEU A 562 -46.63 -16.96 -48.25
C LEU A 562 -46.46 -16.45 -49.69
N ARG A 563 -45.23 -16.17 -50.14
CA ARG A 563 -44.87 -15.67 -51.48
C ARG A 563 -45.48 -14.29 -51.84
N ASP A 564 -45.84 -13.49 -50.84
CA ASP A 564 -46.24 -12.10 -51.02
C ASP A 564 -45.05 -11.15 -50.79
N PHE A 565 -44.21 -11.03 -51.81
CA PHE A 565 -42.95 -10.29 -51.72
C PHE A 565 -43.15 -8.78 -51.57
N THR A 566 -44.25 -8.23 -52.06
CA THR A 566 -44.56 -6.79 -51.94
C THR A 566 -44.83 -6.43 -50.48
N ARG A 567 -45.75 -7.16 -49.81
CA ARG A 567 -46.05 -6.93 -48.38
C ARG A 567 -44.88 -7.33 -47.48
N ALA A 568 -44.09 -8.33 -47.87
CA ALA A 568 -42.87 -8.70 -47.16
C ALA A 568 -41.86 -7.55 -47.16
N LEU A 569 -41.56 -6.96 -48.32
CA LEU A 569 -40.61 -5.86 -48.45
C LEU A 569 -41.06 -4.61 -47.69
N GLU A 570 -42.34 -4.24 -47.78
CA GLU A 570 -42.90 -3.12 -47.01
C GLU A 570 -42.85 -3.38 -45.50
N SER A 571 -43.11 -4.61 -45.07
CA SER A 571 -43.00 -5.00 -43.65
C SER A 571 -41.55 -4.94 -43.18
N TYR A 572 -40.59 -5.47 -43.93
CA TYR A 572 -39.17 -5.37 -43.56
C TYR A 572 -38.69 -3.91 -43.51
N ARG A 573 -39.10 -3.06 -44.45
CA ARG A 573 -38.79 -1.63 -44.44
C ARG A 573 -39.39 -0.92 -43.22
N ASN A 574 -40.67 -1.15 -42.92
CA ASN A 574 -41.34 -0.58 -41.74
C ASN A 574 -40.74 -1.08 -40.42
N GLY A 575 -40.25 -2.33 -40.40
CA GLY A 575 -39.56 -2.95 -39.27
C GLY A 575 -38.10 -2.56 -39.12
N LYS A 576 -37.56 -1.72 -40.02
CA LYS A 576 -36.14 -1.39 -40.09
C LYS A 576 -35.23 -2.62 -40.25
N ALA A 577 -35.78 -3.72 -40.76
CA ALA A 577 -35.07 -4.96 -41.05
C ALA A 577 -34.43 -4.89 -42.44
N TYR A 578 -33.53 -3.91 -42.62
CA TYR A 578 -32.96 -3.57 -43.93
C TYR A 578 -32.14 -4.71 -44.55
N ALA A 579 -31.46 -5.52 -43.73
CA ALA A 579 -30.70 -6.68 -44.21
C ALA A 579 -31.61 -7.70 -44.94
N GLN A 580 -32.73 -8.08 -44.34
CA GLN A 580 -33.71 -8.97 -44.97
C GLN A 580 -34.39 -8.30 -46.16
N ALA A 581 -34.70 -7.00 -46.07
CA ALA A 581 -35.26 -6.23 -47.18
C ALA A 581 -34.34 -6.22 -48.41
N ILE A 582 -33.04 -6.04 -48.22
CA ILE A 582 -32.03 -6.00 -49.29
C ILE A 582 -31.81 -7.39 -49.88
N GLN A 583 -31.77 -8.45 -49.07
CA GLN A 583 -31.69 -9.82 -49.59
C GLN A 583 -32.88 -10.15 -50.49
N LEU A 584 -34.09 -9.78 -50.06
CA LEU A 584 -35.30 -9.94 -50.87
C LEU A 584 -35.25 -9.05 -52.14
N ALA A 585 -34.84 -7.80 -52.01
CA ALA A 585 -34.74 -6.85 -53.12
C ALA A 585 -33.68 -7.27 -54.15
N ARG A 586 -32.54 -7.83 -53.76
CA ARG A 586 -31.51 -8.33 -54.69
C ARG A 586 -32.03 -9.39 -55.66
N VAL A 587 -33.03 -10.17 -55.23
CA VAL A 587 -33.64 -11.23 -56.06
C VAL A 587 -34.87 -10.73 -56.83
N GLN A 588 -35.75 -9.96 -56.18
CA GLN A 588 -37.07 -9.61 -56.74
C GLN A 588 -37.18 -8.15 -57.22
N TYR A 589 -36.42 -7.21 -56.65
CA TYR A 589 -36.49 -5.77 -56.94
C TYR A 589 -35.10 -5.08 -56.95
N PRO A 590 -34.18 -5.43 -57.87
CA PRO A 590 -32.79 -4.93 -57.86
C PRO A 590 -32.68 -3.39 -57.92
N GLU A 591 -33.63 -2.72 -58.57
CA GLU A 591 -33.71 -1.27 -58.71
C GLU A 591 -33.92 -0.54 -57.37
N ARG A 592 -34.44 -1.23 -56.35
CA ARG A 592 -34.69 -0.65 -55.02
C ARG A 592 -33.52 -0.82 -54.06
N VAL A 593 -32.50 -1.61 -54.40
CA VAL A 593 -31.37 -1.92 -53.52
C VAL A 593 -30.61 -0.65 -53.14
N VAL A 594 -30.26 0.20 -54.10
CA VAL A 594 -29.53 1.45 -53.84
C VAL A 594 -30.28 2.36 -52.87
N ASN A 595 -31.60 2.51 -53.05
CA ASN A 595 -32.43 3.31 -52.17
C ASN A 595 -32.52 2.70 -50.76
N LEU A 596 -32.59 1.38 -50.64
CA LEU A 596 -32.62 0.68 -49.35
C LEU A 596 -31.28 0.76 -48.61
N GLU A 597 -30.15 0.70 -49.32
CA GLU A 597 -28.81 0.89 -48.75
C GLU A 597 -28.65 2.33 -48.21
N GLU A 598 -29.15 3.34 -48.93
CA GLU A 598 -29.17 4.72 -48.43
C GLU A 598 -30.07 4.89 -47.19
N GLU A 599 -31.29 4.35 -47.22
CA GLU A 599 -32.21 4.38 -46.07
C GLU A 599 -31.63 3.66 -44.84
N TRP A 600 -30.89 2.57 -45.06
CA TRP A 600 -30.20 1.83 -44.00
C TRP A 600 -29.08 2.67 -43.39
N GLY A 601 -28.23 3.29 -44.23
CA GLY A 601 -27.20 4.23 -43.79
C GLY A 601 -27.80 5.36 -42.94
N ASP A 602 -28.88 5.99 -43.41
CA ASP A 602 -29.58 7.06 -42.68
C ASP A 602 -30.15 6.59 -41.35
N ASN A 603 -30.69 5.35 -41.27
CA ASN A 603 -31.17 4.81 -40.00
C ASN A 603 -30.02 4.50 -39.03
N LEU A 604 -28.90 3.96 -39.50
CA LEU A 604 -27.72 3.70 -38.67
C LEU A 604 -27.14 4.99 -38.09
N VAL A 605 -27.09 6.07 -38.88
CA VAL A 605 -26.69 7.39 -38.40
C VAL A 605 -27.64 7.92 -37.32
N ARG A 606 -28.97 7.73 -37.47
CA ARG A 606 -29.94 8.11 -36.42
C ARG A 606 -29.78 7.31 -35.13
N GLU A 607 -29.31 6.06 -35.22
CA GLU A 607 -28.99 5.22 -34.06
C GLU A 607 -27.62 5.51 -33.45
N GLY A 608 -26.84 6.43 -34.03
CA GLY A 608 -25.47 6.78 -33.59
C GLY A 608 -24.40 5.79 -34.07
N LYS A 609 -24.75 4.80 -34.89
CA LYS A 609 -23.82 3.79 -35.44
C LYS A 609 -23.17 4.31 -36.73
N HIS A 610 -22.35 5.34 -36.60
CA HIS A 610 -21.74 6.03 -37.75
C HIS A 610 -20.77 5.14 -38.54
N GLU A 611 -20.01 4.26 -37.89
CA GLU A 611 -19.02 3.39 -38.55
C GLU A 611 -19.68 2.40 -39.52
N ALA A 612 -20.73 1.71 -39.08
CA ALA A 612 -21.47 0.77 -39.91
C ALA A 612 -22.18 1.44 -41.10
N ALA A 613 -22.57 2.71 -40.95
CA ALA A 613 -23.22 3.46 -42.02
C ALA A 613 -22.30 3.76 -43.22
N ILE A 614 -20.97 3.78 -43.01
CA ILE A 614 -19.99 4.16 -44.04
C ILE A 614 -20.09 3.23 -45.26
N SER A 615 -20.07 1.91 -45.05
CA SER A 615 -20.13 0.94 -46.15
C SER A 615 -21.43 1.05 -46.94
N HIS A 616 -22.55 1.24 -46.26
CA HIS A 616 -23.86 1.37 -46.89
C HIS A 616 -23.96 2.65 -47.74
N TYR A 617 -23.41 3.77 -47.27
CA TYR A 617 -23.35 4.99 -48.08
C TYR A 617 -22.42 4.88 -49.28
N VAL A 618 -21.31 4.15 -49.16
CA VAL A 618 -20.41 3.86 -50.30
C VAL A 618 -21.11 2.97 -51.33
N GLU A 619 -21.81 1.91 -50.90
CA GLU A 619 -22.60 1.05 -51.79
C GLU A 619 -23.76 1.81 -52.46
N ALA A 620 -24.36 2.79 -51.75
CA ALA A 620 -25.37 3.69 -52.30
C ALA A 620 -24.79 4.82 -53.18
N SER A 621 -23.47 4.87 -53.39
CA SER A 621 -22.76 5.94 -54.12
C SER A 621 -22.95 7.36 -53.54
N GLN A 622 -23.26 7.47 -52.25
CA GLN A 622 -23.43 8.74 -51.51
C GLN A 622 -22.14 9.12 -50.74
N ASN A 623 -21.07 9.40 -51.48
CA ASN A 623 -19.72 9.63 -50.92
C ASN A 623 -19.68 10.78 -49.89
N VAL A 624 -20.45 11.86 -50.07
CA VAL A 624 -20.49 12.98 -49.12
C VAL A 624 -21.01 12.54 -47.74
N LYS A 625 -22.11 11.77 -47.71
CA LYS A 625 -22.66 11.21 -46.46
C LYS A 625 -21.70 10.20 -45.83
N ALA A 626 -21.01 9.41 -46.66
CA ALA A 626 -20.02 8.44 -46.19
C ALA A 626 -18.82 9.11 -45.49
N VAL A 627 -18.31 10.23 -46.03
CA VAL A 627 -17.23 11.01 -45.39
C VAL A 627 -17.70 11.62 -44.07
N GLU A 628 -18.88 12.24 -44.02
CA GLU A 628 -19.42 12.81 -42.79
C GLU A 628 -19.61 11.74 -41.70
N ALA A 629 -20.08 10.55 -42.08
CA ALA A 629 -20.20 9.41 -41.17
C ALA A 629 -18.82 8.93 -40.68
N ALA A 630 -17.82 8.85 -41.57
CA ALA A 630 -16.46 8.45 -41.22
C ALA A 630 -15.79 9.43 -40.24
N ILE A 631 -15.95 10.74 -40.45
CA ILE A 631 -15.43 11.77 -39.52
C ILE A 631 -16.11 11.66 -38.15
N ARG A 632 -17.44 11.48 -38.10
CA ARG A 632 -18.16 11.28 -36.82
C ARG A 632 -17.78 9.98 -36.12
N ALA A 633 -17.47 8.93 -36.88
CA ALA A 633 -16.96 7.67 -36.36
C ALA A 633 -15.49 7.73 -35.93
N LYS A 634 -14.79 8.85 -36.17
CA LYS A 634 -13.34 9.03 -35.97
C LYS A 634 -12.48 8.09 -36.83
N GLU A 635 -13.02 7.58 -37.93
CA GLU A 635 -12.34 6.73 -38.91
C GLU A 635 -11.69 7.58 -40.01
N PHE A 636 -10.72 8.41 -39.63
CA PHE A 636 -10.11 9.41 -40.51
C PHE A 636 -9.29 8.80 -41.67
N SER A 637 -8.73 7.61 -41.50
CA SER A 637 -8.03 6.87 -42.56
C SER A 637 -8.99 6.49 -43.71
N ARG A 638 -10.19 6.04 -43.35
CA ARG A 638 -11.28 5.71 -44.28
C ARG A 638 -11.90 6.97 -44.88
N ALA A 639 -12.04 8.02 -44.08
CA ALA A 639 -12.53 9.32 -44.56
C ALA A 639 -11.65 9.86 -45.70
N VAL A 640 -10.32 9.81 -45.57
CA VAL A 640 -9.39 10.23 -46.64
C VAL A 640 -9.62 9.44 -47.94
N GLN A 641 -9.71 8.12 -47.86
CA GLN A 641 -9.92 7.28 -49.06
C GLN A 641 -11.23 7.62 -49.79
N ILE A 642 -12.27 7.98 -49.04
CA ILE A 642 -13.58 8.33 -49.62
C ILE A 642 -13.54 9.78 -50.15
N VAL A 643 -12.86 10.70 -49.47
CA VAL A 643 -12.67 12.10 -49.94
C VAL A 643 -11.90 12.12 -51.27
N ASP A 644 -10.85 11.32 -51.41
CA ASP A 644 -10.08 11.21 -52.66
C ASP A 644 -10.92 10.69 -53.84
N ALA A 645 -12.04 10.00 -53.56
CA ALA A 645 -13.00 9.54 -54.56
C ALA A 645 -14.08 10.58 -54.92
N ILE A 646 -14.14 11.72 -54.22
CA ILE A 646 -15.07 12.82 -54.53
C ILE A 646 -14.51 13.63 -55.71
N GLN A 647 -15.26 13.70 -56.80
CA GLN A 647 -14.84 14.42 -58.02
C GLN A 647 -14.89 15.95 -57.89
N ASP A 648 -15.63 16.49 -56.92
CA ASP A 648 -15.76 17.94 -56.68
C ASP A 648 -14.66 18.44 -55.71
N PRO A 649 -13.67 19.21 -56.20
CA PRO A 649 -12.57 19.70 -55.37
C PRO A 649 -13.01 20.68 -54.29
N THR A 650 -14.14 21.37 -54.47
CA THR A 650 -14.63 22.36 -53.49
C THR A 650 -15.19 21.68 -52.24
N VAL A 651 -15.88 20.56 -52.43
CA VAL A 651 -16.41 19.74 -51.34
C VAL A 651 -15.29 18.97 -50.64
N ALA A 652 -14.32 18.45 -51.39
CA ALA A 652 -13.15 17.76 -50.84
C ALA A 652 -12.30 18.66 -49.92
N ARG A 653 -12.05 19.92 -50.31
CA ARG A 653 -11.29 20.91 -49.51
C ARG A 653 -11.85 21.11 -48.10
N ARG A 654 -13.18 21.17 -47.97
CA ARG A 654 -13.82 21.31 -46.65
C ARG A 654 -13.48 20.15 -45.73
N PHE A 655 -13.49 18.92 -46.26
CA PHE A 655 -13.18 17.73 -45.46
C PHE A 655 -11.68 17.60 -45.16
N TYR A 656 -10.79 18.02 -46.07
CA TYR A 656 -9.36 18.05 -45.78
C TYR A 656 -9.02 18.97 -44.60
N LEU A 657 -9.75 20.08 -44.41
CA LEU A 657 -9.58 20.95 -43.24
C LEU A 657 -9.89 20.20 -41.92
N ASP A 658 -11.05 19.53 -41.86
CA ASP A 658 -11.48 18.77 -40.67
C ASP A 658 -10.51 17.60 -40.37
N ILE A 659 -10.02 16.94 -41.41
CA ILE A 659 -9.05 15.84 -41.32
C ILE A 659 -7.67 16.38 -40.85
N ALA A 660 -7.21 17.49 -41.41
CA ALA A 660 -5.94 18.12 -41.04
C ALA A 660 -5.92 18.55 -39.57
N GLN A 661 -7.05 19.11 -39.09
CA GLN A 661 -7.19 19.55 -37.71
C GLN A 661 -7.16 18.38 -36.72
N TYR A 662 -7.76 17.24 -37.07
CA TYR A 662 -7.63 16.02 -36.27
C TYR A 662 -6.18 15.51 -36.18
N TYR A 663 -5.47 15.46 -37.31
CA TYR A 663 -4.06 15.03 -37.31
C TYR A 663 -3.17 16.01 -36.52
N ALA A 664 -3.49 17.30 -36.55
CA ALA A 664 -2.82 18.32 -35.74
C ALA A 664 -3.04 18.10 -34.23
N ASP A 665 -4.29 17.81 -33.82
CA ASP A 665 -4.64 17.57 -32.42
C ASP A 665 -4.08 16.24 -31.88
N THR A 666 -3.90 15.24 -32.74
CA THR A 666 -3.31 13.94 -32.37
C THR A 666 -1.77 13.94 -32.38
N GLY A 667 -1.14 15.01 -32.90
CA GLY A 667 0.30 15.16 -32.93
C GLY A 667 1.01 14.56 -34.16
N ASP A 668 0.25 14.10 -35.17
CA ASP A 668 0.80 13.65 -36.46
C ASP A 668 0.91 14.86 -37.42
N TYR A 669 1.90 15.70 -37.14
CA TYR A 669 2.09 16.99 -37.80
C TYR A 669 2.43 16.86 -39.30
N ASP A 670 3.08 15.78 -39.72
CA ASP A 670 3.47 15.57 -41.12
C ASP A 670 2.23 15.34 -42.01
N ARG A 671 1.28 14.53 -41.54
CA ARG A 671 0.00 14.32 -42.23
C ARG A 671 -0.88 15.56 -42.16
N ALA A 672 -0.89 16.25 -41.02
CA ALA A 672 -1.63 17.49 -40.86
C ALA A 672 -1.13 18.57 -41.84
N GLU A 673 0.19 18.75 -41.98
CA GLU A 673 0.79 19.69 -42.95
C GLU A 673 0.31 19.38 -44.36
N ARG A 674 0.38 18.11 -44.78
CA ARG A 674 -0.06 17.70 -46.11
C ARG A 674 -1.52 18.08 -46.37
N TYR A 675 -2.42 17.77 -45.44
CA TYR A 675 -3.85 18.04 -45.62
C TYR A 675 -4.19 19.53 -45.49
N PHE A 676 -3.46 20.31 -44.68
CA PHE A 676 -3.61 21.77 -44.66
C PHE A 676 -3.18 22.42 -45.97
N ILE A 677 -2.12 21.90 -46.61
CA ILE A 677 -1.69 22.34 -47.94
C ILE A 677 -2.74 21.95 -49.01
N GLU A 678 -3.26 20.72 -48.97
CA GLU A 678 -4.33 20.27 -49.86
C GLU A 678 -5.64 21.07 -49.66
N ALA A 679 -5.85 21.60 -48.46
CA ALA A 679 -6.95 22.52 -48.12
C ALA A 679 -6.68 24.01 -48.43
N ASP A 680 -5.49 24.37 -48.93
CA ASP A 680 -5.05 25.75 -49.24
C ASP A 680 -4.92 26.68 -48.01
N ASP A 681 -4.76 26.11 -46.79
CA ASP A 681 -4.61 26.86 -45.51
C ASP A 681 -3.20 26.74 -44.91
N HIS A 682 -2.24 27.34 -45.60
CA HIS A 682 -0.83 27.39 -45.20
C HIS A 682 -0.59 28.13 -43.87
N LYS A 683 -1.44 29.11 -43.55
CA LYS A 683 -1.29 29.91 -42.32
C LYS A 683 -1.56 29.07 -41.07
N THR A 684 -2.59 28.23 -41.12
CA THR A 684 -2.92 27.33 -40.01
C THR A 684 -1.86 26.23 -39.84
N ALA A 685 -1.29 25.71 -40.94
CA ALA A 685 -0.17 24.76 -40.87
C ALA A 685 1.08 25.35 -40.19
N ILE A 686 1.44 26.59 -40.51
CA ILE A 686 2.56 27.30 -39.86
C ILE A 686 2.25 27.54 -38.38
N SER A 687 1.03 28.00 -38.06
CA SER A 687 0.57 28.21 -36.68
C SER A 687 0.58 26.93 -35.85
N MET A 688 0.25 25.78 -36.46
CA MET A 688 0.30 24.46 -35.83
C MET A 688 1.73 24.13 -35.36
N TYR A 689 2.73 24.26 -36.22
CA TYR A 689 4.12 24.00 -35.84
C TYR A 689 4.63 24.98 -34.75
N PHE A 690 4.21 26.24 -34.81
CA PHE A 690 4.49 27.21 -33.74
C PHE A 690 3.89 26.81 -32.39
N LYS A 691 2.63 26.35 -32.37
CA LYS A 691 2.00 25.85 -31.13
C LYS A 691 2.65 24.58 -30.60
N ALA A 692 3.16 23.73 -31.49
CA ALA A 692 3.82 22.48 -31.14
C ALA A 692 5.29 22.66 -30.69
N GLY A 693 5.84 23.89 -30.71
CA GLY A 693 7.24 24.15 -30.38
C GLY A 693 8.24 23.57 -31.41
N LYS A 694 7.78 23.26 -32.62
CA LYS A 694 8.58 22.69 -33.72
C LYS A 694 9.11 23.81 -34.62
N TRP A 695 10.11 24.55 -34.12
CA TRP A 695 10.59 25.79 -34.74
C TRP A 695 11.32 25.57 -36.07
N ALA A 696 12.01 24.46 -36.25
CA ALA A 696 12.76 24.20 -37.49
C ALA A 696 11.80 23.95 -38.67
N GLU A 697 10.76 23.16 -38.45
CA GLU A 697 9.72 22.82 -39.41
C GLU A 697 8.83 24.03 -39.71
N ALA A 698 8.47 24.81 -38.68
CA ALA A 698 7.79 26.09 -38.84
C ALA A 698 8.63 27.07 -39.69
N TYR A 699 9.95 27.12 -39.50
CA TYR A 699 10.83 28.01 -40.25
C TYR A 699 10.94 27.58 -41.71
N ARG A 700 11.06 26.27 -41.98
CA ARG A 700 11.06 25.72 -43.34
C ARG A 700 9.78 26.09 -44.08
N LEU A 701 8.62 25.80 -43.49
CA LEU A 701 7.32 26.04 -44.10
C LEU A 701 7.05 27.54 -44.28
N SER A 702 7.43 28.36 -43.30
CA SER A 702 7.34 29.83 -43.41
C SER A 702 8.27 30.38 -44.49
N ALA A 703 9.51 29.91 -44.59
CA ALA A 703 10.44 30.38 -45.60
C ALA A 703 10.01 29.99 -47.03
N GLU A 704 9.32 28.85 -47.17
CA GLU A 704 8.79 28.36 -48.44
C GLU A 704 7.56 29.16 -48.91
N PHE A 705 6.61 29.46 -48.01
CA PHE A 705 5.34 30.10 -48.37
C PHE A 705 5.25 31.62 -48.11
N LEU A 706 5.95 32.14 -47.09
CA LEU A 706 5.99 33.57 -46.72
C LEU A 706 7.27 34.27 -47.19
N GLY A 707 8.32 33.51 -47.52
CA GLY A 707 9.63 34.03 -47.90
C GLY A 707 10.54 34.37 -46.71
N LYS A 708 11.85 34.45 -46.96
CA LYS A 708 12.88 34.56 -45.90
C LYS A 708 12.78 35.85 -45.07
N GLU A 709 12.56 37.00 -45.71
CA GLU A 709 12.51 38.29 -44.99
C GLU A 709 11.33 38.39 -44.03
N GLU A 710 10.13 37.98 -44.46
CA GLU A 710 8.93 38.02 -43.63
C GLU A 710 9.01 36.97 -42.50
N THR A 711 9.62 35.81 -42.78
CA THR A 711 9.90 34.78 -41.78
C THR A 711 10.88 35.27 -40.71
N THR A 712 12.00 35.90 -41.09
CA THR A 712 12.96 36.45 -40.12
C THR A 712 12.32 37.53 -39.24
N ARG A 713 11.46 38.39 -39.81
CA ARG A 713 10.72 39.40 -39.03
C ARG A 713 9.78 38.75 -38.00
N LEU A 714 9.02 37.74 -38.42
CA LEU A 714 8.08 37.03 -37.54
C LEU A 714 8.81 36.31 -36.40
N TYR A 715 9.93 35.64 -36.70
CA TYR A 715 10.75 34.93 -35.71
C TYR A 715 11.41 35.90 -34.73
N LYS A 716 11.91 37.05 -35.22
CA LYS A 716 12.51 38.07 -34.35
C LYS A 716 11.49 38.65 -33.38
N GLN A 717 10.32 39.05 -33.86
CA GLN A 717 9.24 39.56 -33.01
C GLN A 717 8.83 38.52 -31.95
N ARG A 718 8.76 37.24 -32.33
CA ARG A 718 8.41 36.18 -31.40
C ARG A 718 9.52 35.89 -30.39
N ALA A 719 10.80 35.98 -30.80
CA ALA A 719 11.94 35.83 -29.89
C ALA A 719 11.95 36.93 -28.82
N GLU A 720 11.68 38.18 -29.21
CA GLU A 720 11.53 39.33 -28.31
C GLU A 720 10.34 39.14 -27.34
N ASP A 721 9.20 38.64 -27.83
CA ASP A 721 8.05 38.27 -26.98
C ASP A 721 8.44 37.19 -25.95
N MET A 722 9.16 36.14 -26.36
CA MET A 722 9.57 35.04 -25.48
C MET A 722 10.58 35.51 -24.42
N GLU A 723 11.53 36.37 -24.83
CA GLU A 723 12.50 37.02 -23.96
C GLU A 723 11.81 37.88 -22.89
N SER A 724 10.84 38.72 -23.29
CA SER A 724 10.08 39.55 -22.33
C SER A 724 9.22 38.74 -21.34
N ASN A 725 8.83 37.52 -21.73
CA ASN A 725 8.12 36.57 -20.86
C ASN A 725 9.04 35.67 -20.02
N GLY A 726 10.37 35.85 -20.10
CA GLY A 726 11.36 35.07 -19.34
C GLY A 726 11.62 33.66 -19.88
N MET A 727 11.10 33.31 -21.06
CA MET A 727 11.33 32.03 -21.75
C MET A 727 12.63 32.07 -22.55
N LEU A 728 13.76 32.10 -21.83
CA LEU A 728 15.09 32.34 -22.41
C LEU A 728 15.57 31.20 -23.35
N ILE A 729 15.16 29.95 -23.11
CA ILE A 729 15.59 28.80 -23.93
C ILE A 729 14.88 28.82 -25.29
N GLU A 730 13.59 29.11 -25.29
CA GLU A 730 12.78 29.26 -26.50
C GLU A 730 13.22 30.48 -27.31
N ALA A 731 13.54 31.58 -26.63
CA ALA A 731 14.13 32.76 -27.25
C ALA A 731 15.52 32.45 -27.87
N GLU A 732 16.39 31.70 -27.19
CA GLU A 732 17.68 31.22 -27.73
C GLU A 732 17.47 30.44 -29.03
N GLN A 733 16.52 29.48 -29.05
CA GLN A 733 16.24 28.68 -30.26
C GLN A 733 15.77 29.55 -31.42
N LEU A 734 14.91 30.54 -31.16
CA LEU A 734 14.41 31.46 -32.18
C LEU A 734 15.51 32.40 -32.70
N TYR A 735 16.33 32.97 -31.82
CA TYR A 735 17.46 33.83 -32.19
C TYR A 735 18.52 33.07 -32.98
N LEU A 736 18.82 31.82 -32.60
CA LEU A 736 19.73 30.96 -33.35
C LEU A 736 19.14 30.53 -34.71
N ALA A 737 17.83 30.28 -34.81
CA ALA A 737 17.17 29.94 -36.07
C ALA A 737 17.26 31.06 -37.12
N ILE A 738 17.25 32.33 -36.68
CA ILE A 738 17.48 33.50 -37.54
C ILE A 738 18.96 33.89 -37.67
N GLY A 739 19.87 33.19 -36.99
CA GLY A 739 21.32 33.43 -37.04
C GLY A 739 21.84 34.59 -36.19
N ASP A 740 21.05 35.11 -35.25
CA ASP A 740 21.43 36.21 -34.35
C ASP A 740 21.99 35.68 -33.02
N SER A 741 23.18 35.06 -33.08
CA SER A 741 23.86 34.51 -31.90
C SER A 741 24.27 35.59 -30.89
N ARG A 742 24.50 36.82 -31.36
CA ARG A 742 24.90 37.94 -30.52
C ARG A 742 23.78 38.37 -29.58
N ARG A 743 22.55 38.50 -30.09
CA ARG A 743 21.40 38.84 -29.23
C ARG A 743 21.11 37.75 -28.20
N ALA A 744 21.28 36.47 -28.57
CA ALA A 744 21.13 35.35 -27.63
C ALA A 744 22.16 35.42 -26.47
N ILE A 745 23.42 35.78 -26.74
CA ILE A 745 24.45 35.95 -25.71
C ILE A 745 24.15 37.17 -24.82
N GLU A 746 23.74 38.30 -25.41
CA GLU A 746 23.38 39.52 -24.67
C GLU A 746 22.18 39.28 -23.75
N MET A 747 21.16 38.54 -24.20
CA MET A 747 20.00 38.14 -23.41
C MET A 747 20.41 37.38 -22.14
N TYR A 748 21.29 36.37 -22.23
CA TYR A 748 21.74 35.63 -21.04
C TYR A 748 22.64 36.46 -20.12
N ARG A 749 23.37 37.44 -20.68
CA ARG A 749 24.16 38.39 -19.90
C ARG A 749 23.26 39.32 -19.08
N GLU A 750 22.18 39.85 -19.67
CA GLU A 750 21.18 40.66 -18.96
C GLU A 750 20.45 39.86 -17.87
N ALA A 751 20.26 38.56 -18.07
CA ALA A 751 19.63 37.65 -17.10
C ALA A 751 20.56 37.13 -16.00
N GLY A 752 21.86 37.49 -15.99
CA GLY A 752 22.83 37.02 -15.01
C GLY A 752 23.17 35.53 -15.07
N ARG A 753 22.85 34.84 -16.18
CA ARG A 753 23.10 33.40 -16.37
C ARG A 753 24.48 33.16 -16.97
N ASN A 754 25.52 33.34 -16.16
CA ASN A 754 26.91 33.35 -16.61
C ASN A 754 27.37 32.04 -17.27
N GLU A 755 26.86 30.89 -16.85
CA GLU A 755 27.18 29.59 -17.46
C GLU A 755 26.69 29.49 -18.92
N ASP A 756 25.49 30.00 -19.21
CA ASP A 756 24.92 30.02 -20.55
C ASP A 756 25.65 31.01 -21.46
N VAL A 757 26.11 32.14 -20.89
CA VAL A 757 26.96 33.11 -21.59
C VAL A 757 28.27 32.45 -22.02
N VAL A 758 28.93 31.71 -21.12
CA VAL A 758 30.16 30.97 -21.43
C VAL A 758 29.88 29.91 -22.51
N ARG A 759 28.83 29.09 -22.37
CA ARG A 759 28.44 28.05 -23.34
C ARG A 759 28.24 28.60 -24.76
N LEU A 760 27.51 29.70 -24.88
CA LEU A 760 27.22 30.31 -26.19
C LEU A 760 28.43 31.06 -26.76
N THR A 761 29.21 31.72 -25.91
CA THR A 761 30.43 32.44 -26.32
C THR A 761 31.50 31.45 -26.79
N GLU A 762 31.71 30.32 -26.12
CA GLU A 762 32.64 29.27 -26.59
C GLU A 762 32.25 28.72 -27.97
N LYS A 763 30.95 28.57 -28.23
CA LYS A 763 30.45 27.96 -29.47
C LYS A 763 30.39 28.94 -30.65
N TYR A 764 30.07 30.21 -30.40
CA TYR A 764 29.77 31.18 -31.45
C TYR A 764 30.68 32.42 -31.46
N ASP A 765 31.43 32.71 -30.39
CA ASP A 765 32.26 33.93 -30.23
C ASP A 765 33.53 33.67 -29.39
N GLY A 766 34.37 32.72 -29.84
CA GLY A 766 35.51 32.20 -29.08
C GLY A 766 36.63 33.21 -28.76
N ASP A 767 36.70 34.33 -29.48
CA ASP A 767 37.74 35.36 -29.24
C ASP A 767 37.53 36.13 -27.93
N ARG A 768 36.29 36.19 -27.41
CA ARG A 768 35.94 36.95 -26.20
C ARG A 768 35.92 36.10 -24.92
N ILE A 769 36.24 34.81 -25.01
CA ILE A 769 36.11 33.87 -23.89
C ILE A 769 37.02 34.22 -22.71
N VAL A 770 38.21 34.76 -22.99
CA VAL A 770 39.19 35.15 -21.95
C VAL A 770 38.65 36.31 -21.12
N ASP A 771 38.05 37.31 -21.77
CA ASP A 771 37.46 38.46 -21.08
C ASP A 771 36.23 38.05 -20.25
N VAL A 772 35.39 37.15 -20.79
CA VAL A 772 34.24 36.60 -20.06
C VAL A 772 34.68 35.81 -18.82
N HIS A 773 35.77 35.04 -18.88
CA HIS A 773 36.31 34.34 -17.70
C HIS A 773 36.89 35.30 -16.64
N LYS A 774 37.48 36.43 -17.04
CA LYS A 774 37.95 37.46 -16.09
C LYS A 774 36.79 38.15 -15.37
N GLU A 775 35.75 38.54 -16.12
CA GLU A 775 34.54 39.15 -15.57
C GLU A 775 33.81 38.16 -14.62
N LEU A 776 33.76 36.88 -15.01
CA LEU A 776 33.20 35.81 -14.17
C LEU A 776 33.99 35.64 -12.87
N GLY A 777 35.33 35.62 -12.94
CA GLY A 777 36.18 35.56 -11.76
C GLY A 777 35.93 36.72 -10.78
N ALA A 778 35.81 37.94 -11.31
CA ALA A 778 35.53 39.13 -10.49
C ALA A 778 34.14 39.12 -9.84
N SER A 779 33.12 38.65 -10.57
CA SER A 779 31.77 38.46 -9.99
C SER A 779 31.79 37.43 -8.86
N LEU A 780 32.41 36.26 -9.09
CA LEU A 780 32.49 35.19 -8.10
C LEU A 780 33.33 35.58 -6.87
N GLU A 781 34.37 36.39 -7.05
CA GLU A 781 35.13 36.97 -5.94
C GLU A 781 34.26 37.89 -5.07
N ALA A 782 33.45 38.75 -5.71
CA ALA A 782 32.52 39.64 -5.02
C ALA A 782 31.43 38.86 -4.25
N ASP A 783 30.96 37.76 -4.82
CA ASP A 783 29.98 36.86 -4.19
C ASP A 783 30.60 35.97 -3.09
N GLY A 784 31.93 35.93 -2.98
CA GLY A 784 32.66 35.21 -1.93
C GLY A 784 32.98 33.75 -2.26
N GLU A 785 32.69 33.28 -3.47
CA GLU A 785 32.96 31.91 -3.94
C GLU A 785 34.41 31.74 -4.43
N LEU A 786 35.34 31.77 -3.48
CA LEU A 786 36.79 31.82 -3.75
C LEU A 786 37.33 30.70 -4.66
N ARG A 787 36.82 29.47 -4.54
CA ARG A 787 37.29 28.36 -5.39
C ARG A 787 36.82 28.46 -6.83
N ALA A 788 35.57 28.89 -7.03
CA ALA A 788 35.01 29.08 -8.37
C ALA A 788 35.65 30.31 -9.05
N ALA A 789 35.91 31.37 -8.26
CA ALA A 789 36.68 32.52 -8.71
C ALA A 789 38.12 32.14 -9.10
N GLU A 790 38.81 31.32 -8.29
CA GLU A 790 40.13 30.77 -8.63
C GLU A 790 40.09 30.02 -9.96
N GLU A 791 39.12 29.12 -10.17
CA GLU A 791 39.02 28.37 -11.42
C GLU A 791 38.77 29.29 -12.63
N ALA A 792 37.92 30.31 -12.49
CA ALA A 792 37.64 31.28 -13.53
C ALA A 792 38.88 32.14 -13.87
N TYR A 793 39.60 32.64 -12.86
CA TYR A 793 40.84 33.38 -13.05
C TYR A 793 41.95 32.52 -13.67
N MET A 794 42.04 31.25 -13.29
CA MET A 794 42.98 30.29 -13.87
C MET A 794 42.67 30.02 -15.35
N LYS A 795 41.38 29.85 -15.72
CA LYS A 795 40.94 29.73 -17.12
C LYS A 795 41.21 31.00 -17.94
N ALA A 796 41.18 32.16 -17.30
CA ALA A 796 41.58 33.44 -17.90
C ALA A 796 43.11 33.68 -17.93
N GLY A 797 43.90 32.81 -17.29
CA GLY A 797 45.36 32.97 -17.16
C GLY A 797 45.81 34.09 -16.19
N ASP A 798 44.92 34.60 -15.35
CA ASP A 798 45.19 35.72 -14.43
C ASP A 798 45.55 35.23 -13.01
N TYR A 799 46.78 34.72 -12.88
CA TYR A 799 47.30 34.20 -11.61
C TYR A 799 47.48 35.29 -10.55
N GLU A 800 47.76 36.53 -10.95
CA GLU A 800 47.97 37.65 -10.01
C GLU A 800 46.67 38.03 -9.30
N ALA A 801 45.55 38.07 -10.02
CA ALA A 801 44.23 38.28 -9.41
C ALA A 801 43.90 37.18 -8.38
N ALA A 802 44.12 35.92 -8.74
CA ALA A 802 43.85 34.79 -7.85
C ALA A 802 44.76 34.78 -6.60
N ILE A 803 46.04 35.13 -6.72
CA ILE A 803 46.98 35.22 -5.59
C ILE A 803 46.59 36.37 -4.65
N ASN A 804 46.24 37.54 -5.20
CA ASN A 804 45.85 38.72 -4.43
C ASN A 804 44.54 38.48 -3.67
N MET A 805 43.59 37.76 -4.27
CA MET A 805 42.34 37.35 -3.64
C MET A 805 42.60 36.57 -2.33
N TYR A 806 43.45 35.54 -2.36
CA TYR A 806 43.79 34.76 -1.15
C TYR A 806 44.67 35.53 -0.15
N LYS A 807 45.61 36.34 -0.65
CA LYS A 807 46.49 37.17 0.17
C LYS A 807 45.71 38.20 1.00
N SER A 808 44.77 38.91 0.37
CA SER A 808 43.96 39.95 1.05
C SER A 808 43.14 39.41 2.21
N ARG A 809 42.83 38.11 2.20
CA ARG A 809 42.07 37.40 3.25
C ARG A 809 42.94 36.64 4.25
N GLY A 810 44.28 36.79 4.19
CA GLY A 810 45.21 36.15 5.12
C GLY A 810 45.41 34.64 4.91
N GLN A 811 44.93 34.08 3.79
CA GLN A 811 45.07 32.66 3.44
C GLN A 811 46.39 32.42 2.69
N PHE A 812 47.50 32.56 3.41
CA PHE A 812 48.86 32.47 2.85
C PHE A 812 49.24 31.09 2.31
N THR A 813 48.58 30.02 2.79
CA THR A 813 48.79 28.64 2.30
C THR A 813 48.37 28.50 0.83
N ASP A 814 47.19 29.01 0.49
CA ASP A 814 46.63 28.92 -0.86
C ASP A 814 47.25 29.96 -1.80
N ALA A 815 47.55 31.16 -1.28
CA ALA A 815 48.32 32.16 -2.02
C ALA A 815 49.73 31.64 -2.38
N HIS A 816 50.41 30.93 -1.47
CA HIS A 816 51.71 30.32 -1.74
C HIS A 816 51.60 29.17 -2.75
N ARG A 817 50.55 28.34 -2.68
CA ARG A 817 50.27 27.28 -3.68
C ARG A 817 50.13 27.87 -5.09
N LEU A 818 49.34 28.93 -5.23
CA LEU A 818 49.13 29.59 -6.52
C LEU A 818 50.40 30.33 -7.01
N ALA A 819 51.18 30.90 -6.10
CA ALA A 819 52.47 31.51 -6.44
C ALA A 819 53.46 30.48 -6.98
N VAL A 820 53.52 29.27 -6.40
CA VAL A 820 54.32 28.15 -6.92
C VAL A 820 53.79 27.71 -8.29
N ALA A 821 52.47 27.61 -8.47
CA ALA A 821 51.86 27.25 -9.74
C ALA A 821 52.11 28.28 -10.86
N SER A 822 52.24 29.57 -10.51
CA SER A 822 52.57 30.64 -11.45
C SER A 822 54.03 30.61 -11.94
N GLY A 823 54.92 29.87 -11.26
CA GLY A 823 56.35 29.75 -11.60
C GLY A 823 57.24 30.95 -11.25
N SER A 824 56.70 31.99 -10.59
CA SER A 824 57.47 33.17 -10.20
C SER A 824 58.16 32.99 -8.84
N GLN A 825 59.44 32.63 -8.87
CA GLN A 825 60.27 32.42 -7.66
C GLN A 825 60.29 33.66 -6.74
N LYS A 826 60.30 34.87 -7.32
CA LYS A 826 60.24 36.13 -6.55
C LYS A 826 58.91 36.29 -5.79
N ASN A 827 57.79 35.86 -6.36
CA ASN A 827 56.49 35.92 -5.68
C ASN A 827 56.40 34.88 -4.56
N VAL A 828 56.98 33.70 -4.75
CA VAL A 828 57.07 32.64 -3.72
C VAL A 828 57.87 33.14 -2.52
N GLU A 829 59.04 33.74 -2.74
CA GLU A 829 59.90 34.27 -1.67
C GLU A 829 59.25 35.45 -0.94
N LYS A 830 58.60 36.36 -1.67
CA LYS A 830 57.91 37.52 -1.08
C LYS A 830 56.71 37.09 -0.21
N ILE A 831 55.88 36.18 -0.70
CA ILE A 831 54.72 35.66 0.05
C ILE A 831 55.20 34.82 1.24
N GLY A 832 56.27 34.04 1.06
CA GLY A 832 56.91 33.29 2.14
C GLY A 832 57.42 34.20 3.26
N TYR A 833 58.08 35.32 2.92
CA TYR A 833 58.57 36.30 3.90
C TYR A 833 57.42 36.98 4.64
N GLU A 834 56.38 37.41 3.93
CA GLU A 834 55.18 38.01 4.53
C GLU A 834 54.45 37.01 5.48
N TRP A 835 54.40 35.73 5.10
CA TRP A 835 53.82 34.66 5.93
C TRP A 835 54.66 34.35 7.18
N ALA A 836 55.99 34.36 7.05
CA ALA A 836 56.88 34.19 8.19
C ALA A 836 56.78 35.36 9.17
N LYS A 837 56.71 36.59 8.65
CA LYS A 837 56.51 37.81 9.44
C LYS A 837 55.18 37.81 10.19
N SER A 838 54.09 37.37 9.55
CA SER A 838 52.79 37.26 10.23
C SER A 838 52.75 36.19 11.32
N SER A 839 53.64 35.18 11.25
CA SER A 839 53.66 34.05 12.18
C SER A 839 54.54 34.28 13.42
N GLY A 840 55.68 34.99 13.27
CA GLY A 840 56.59 35.38 14.35
C GLY A 840 57.37 34.23 15.06
N GLY A 841 58.48 34.58 15.71
CA GLY A 841 59.24 33.72 16.63
C GLY A 841 59.66 32.35 16.07
N GLY A 842 59.59 31.30 16.90
CA GLY A 842 59.99 29.94 16.53
C GLY A 842 59.11 29.28 15.44
N ALA A 843 57.86 29.74 15.29
CA ALA A 843 56.97 29.27 14.23
C ALA A 843 57.43 29.79 12.85
N ALA A 844 57.87 31.05 12.78
CA ALA A 844 58.49 31.61 11.59
C ALA A 844 59.73 30.81 11.19
N VAL A 845 60.64 30.50 12.11
CA VAL A 845 61.85 29.70 11.81
C VAL A 845 61.51 28.29 11.31
N THR A 846 60.51 27.64 11.90
CA THR A 846 60.07 26.30 11.45
C THR A 846 59.51 26.35 10.03
N LEU A 847 58.70 27.36 9.73
CA LEU A 847 58.14 27.60 8.40
C LEU A 847 59.23 27.91 7.36
N LEU A 848 60.14 28.84 7.69
CA LEU A 848 61.25 29.25 6.84
C LEU A 848 62.23 28.11 6.55
N ASN A 849 62.50 27.25 7.53
CA ASN A 849 63.31 26.04 7.34
C ASN A 849 62.61 25.03 6.44
N LYS A 850 61.29 24.83 6.62
CA LYS A 850 60.50 23.95 5.74
C LYS A 850 60.49 24.45 4.30
N LEU A 851 60.48 25.76 4.10
CA LEU A 851 60.55 26.40 2.79
C LEU A 851 61.98 26.56 2.26
N GLY A 852 63.01 26.23 3.05
CA GLY A 852 64.43 26.24 2.65
C GLY A 852 65.06 27.63 2.49
N PHE A 853 64.40 28.71 2.94
CA PHE A 853 64.82 30.10 2.66
C PHE A 853 65.24 30.90 3.91
N LEU A 854 65.45 30.26 5.07
CA LEU A 854 65.76 30.94 6.35
C LEU A 854 66.93 31.95 6.24
N ASN A 855 68.04 31.57 5.60
CA ASN A 855 69.21 32.45 5.45
C ASN A 855 68.92 33.69 4.57
N GLN A 856 68.10 33.52 3.54
CA GLN A 856 67.68 34.60 2.65
C GLN A 856 66.66 35.50 3.35
N ALA A 857 65.78 34.94 4.18
CA ALA A 857 64.86 35.71 5.01
C ALA A 857 65.59 36.63 6.00
N ILE A 858 66.68 36.14 6.62
CA ILE A 858 67.52 36.95 7.52
C ILE A 858 68.20 38.09 6.74
N ALA A 859 68.70 37.83 5.52
CA ALA A 859 69.28 38.87 4.66
C ALA A 859 68.24 39.93 4.26
N ILE A 860 67.04 39.51 3.82
CA ILE A 860 65.93 40.41 3.49
C ILE A 860 65.50 41.23 4.71
N ALA A 861 65.48 40.64 5.91
CA ALA A 861 65.18 41.36 7.15
C ALA A 861 66.25 42.42 7.48
N CYS A 862 67.54 42.10 7.32
CA CYS A 862 68.63 43.06 7.51
C CYS A 862 68.60 44.18 6.47
N GLU A 863 68.34 43.87 5.19
CA GLU A 863 68.23 44.87 4.11
C GLU A 863 67.00 45.77 4.25
N SER A 864 65.90 45.25 4.82
CA SER A 864 64.67 46.02 5.05
C SER A 864 64.67 46.81 6.37
N GLY A 865 65.74 46.71 7.17
CA GLY A 865 65.89 47.41 8.46
C GLY A 865 65.09 46.79 9.61
N ASP A 866 64.53 45.59 9.43
CA ASP A 866 63.71 44.90 10.44
C ASP A 866 64.60 44.01 11.34
N PHE A 867 65.49 44.66 12.08
CA PHE A 867 66.56 43.99 12.83
C PHE A 867 66.05 43.18 14.02
N ASP A 868 64.93 43.57 14.64
CA ASP A 868 64.28 42.79 15.70
C ASP A 868 63.87 41.40 15.18
N PHE A 869 63.25 41.36 14.00
CA PHE A 869 62.89 40.10 13.35
C PHE A 869 64.12 39.32 12.87
N ALA A 870 65.14 40.01 12.35
CA ALA A 870 66.41 39.39 11.97
C ALA A 870 67.12 38.71 13.18
N PHE A 871 67.14 39.38 14.34
CA PHE A 871 67.71 38.83 15.58
C PHE A 871 66.90 37.65 16.11
N ASP A 872 65.57 37.70 16.08
CA ASP A 872 64.70 36.60 16.49
C ASP A 872 64.92 35.34 15.62
N LEU A 873 65.06 35.53 14.30
CA LEU A 873 65.37 34.46 13.36
C LEU A 873 66.79 33.90 13.56
N ALA A 874 67.80 34.75 13.72
CA ALA A 874 69.19 34.33 13.90
C ALA A 874 69.40 33.61 15.25
N LYS A 875 68.85 34.14 16.35
CA LYS A 875 68.96 33.56 17.69
C LYS A 875 68.37 32.16 17.77
N THR A 876 67.27 31.93 17.06
CA THR A 876 66.48 30.69 17.14
C THR A 876 66.89 29.67 16.07
N GLY A 877 67.25 30.12 14.87
CA GLY A 877 67.45 29.24 13.71
C GLY A 877 68.85 29.21 13.09
N ALA A 878 69.66 30.27 13.24
CA ALA A 878 70.96 30.41 12.57
C ALA A 878 71.94 31.22 13.43
N LYS A 879 72.43 30.61 14.53
CA LYS A 879 73.32 31.26 15.50
C LYS A 879 74.66 31.69 14.92
N ASP A 880 75.11 31.00 13.89
CA ASP A 880 76.30 31.31 13.09
C ASP A 880 76.20 32.66 12.37
N LYS A 881 74.98 33.09 12.01
CA LYS A 881 74.72 34.40 11.39
C LYS A 881 74.45 35.52 12.39
N MET A 882 74.46 35.25 13.70
CA MET A 882 74.22 36.27 14.72
C MET A 882 75.25 37.42 14.63
N ALA A 883 76.52 37.09 14.38
CA ALA A 883 77.58 38.09 14.18
C ALA A 883 77.34 38.95 12.92
N GLU A 884 76.77 38.36 11.86
CA GLU A 884 76.42 39.07 10.63
C GLU A 884 75.28 40.08 10.87
N VAL A 885 74.25 39.69 11.62
CA VAL A 885 73.13 40.59 12.00
C VAL A 885 73.64 41.73 12.91
N HIS A 886 74.48 41.42 13.91
CA HIS A 886 75.10 42.45 14.76
C HIS A 886 75.94 43.45 13.95
N ARG A 887 76.69 42.97 12.95
CA ARG A 887 77.48 43.84 12.06
C ARG A 887 76.60 44.73 11.19
N HIS A 888 75.54 44.18 10.58
CA HIS A 888 74.61 44.99 9.77
C HIS A 888 73.85 46.01 10.62
N TYR A 889 73.47 45.64 11.85
CA TYR A 889 72.86 46.56 12.79
C TYR A 889 73.84 47.66 13.23
N ALA A 890 75.09 47.30 13.53
CA ALA A 890 76.12 48.26 13.92
C ALA A 890 76.41 49.30 12.82
N VAL A 891 76.52 48.85 11.55
CA VAL A 891 76.65 49.75 10.40
C VAL A 891 75.43 50.67 10.27
N HIS A 892 74.22 50.13 10.43
CA HIS A 892 73.00 50.94 10.38
C HIS A 892 72.97 51.99 11.52
N SER A 893 73.32 51.61 12.74
CA SER A 893 73.38 52.52 13.89
C SER A 893 74.50 53.55 13.78
N GLU A 894 75.62 53.22 13.12
CA GLU A 894 76.68 54.17 12.77
C GLU A 894 76.19 55.20 11.75
N GLU A 895 75.48 54.77 10.70
CA GLU A 895 74.84 55.66 9.72
C GLU A 895 73.78 56.58 10.36
N GLU A 896 73.11 56.11 11.41
CA GLU A 896 72.15 56.91 12.21
C GLU A 896 72.83 57.83 13.25
N GLY A 897 74.15 57.73 13.44
CA GLY A 897 74.94 58.56 14.36
C GLY A 897 74.87 58.14 15.84
N ASN A 898 74.36 56.95 16.14
CA ASN A 898 74.29 56.40 17.50
C ASN A 898 75.54 55.56 17.81
N PHE A 899 76.66 56.26 18.02
CA PHE A 899 77.98 55.65 18.11
C PHE A 899 78.14 54.69 19.30
N ASP A 900 77.50 54.95 20.44
CA ASP A 900 77.56 54.07 21.61
C ASP A 900 76.95 52.69 21.33
N GLU A 901 75.83 52.65 20.61
CA GLU A 901 75.12 51.42 20.27
C GLU A 901 75.79 50.67 19.11
N ALA A 902 76.27 51.41 18.10
CA ALA A 902 77.09 50.85 17.03
C ALA A 902 78.35 50.18 17.61
N THR A 903 79.04 50.83 18.54
CA THR A 903 80.24 50.31 19.21
C THR A 903 79.94 48.99 19.93
N ARG A 904 78.87 48.94 20.73
CA ARG A 904 78.46 47.72 21.43
C ARG A 904 78.24 46.56 20.46
N HIS A 905 77.58 46.82 19.35
CA HIS A 905 77.25 45.78 18.37
C HIS A 905 78.42 45.39 17.46
N PHE A 906 79.37 46.29 17.16
CA PHE A 906 80.64 45.92 16.51
C PHE A 906 81.50 45.02 17.40
N ILE A 907 81.52 45.27 18.72
CA ILE A 907 82.19 44.38 19.69
C ILE A 907 81.49 43.02 19.74
N GLU A 908 80.16 42.98 19.84
CA GLU A 908 79.37 41.73 19.83
C GLU A 908 79.51 40.96 18.50
N ALA A 909 79.77 41.66 17.39
CA ALA A 909 80.05 41.07 16.08
C ALA A 909 81.50 40.52 15.94
N GLY A 910 82.38 40.76 16.92
CA GLY A 910 83.77 40.31 16.90
C GLY A 910 84.73 41.20 16.09
N SER A 911 84.32 42.43 15.75
CA SER A 911 85.11 43.43 15.03
C SER A 911 85.42 44.66 15.91
N PRO A 912 86.27 44.53 16.95
CA PRO A 912 86.61 45.66 17.82
C PRO A 912 87.43 46.74 17.06
N GLU A 913 88.13 46.37 15.99
CA GLU A 913 88.85 47.33 15.13
C GLU A 913 87.91 48.37 14.51
N ASP A 914 86.74 47.93 14.03
CA ASP A 914 85.71 48.81 13.46
C ASP A 914 85.07 49.67 14.56
N ALA A 915 84.91 49.12 15.77
CA ALA A 915 84.41 49.85 16.94
C ALA A 915 85.36 50.98 17.38
N VAL A 916 86.67 50.73 17.39
CA VAL A 916 87.69 51.77 17.63
C VAL A 916 87.70 52.78 16.48
N GLY A 917 87.54 52.32 15.24
CA GLY A 917 87.48 53.15 14.04
C GLY A 917 86.43 54.26 14.12
N ILE A 918 85.25 53.98 14.69
CA ILE A 918 84.18 54.96 14.89
C ILE A 918 84.68 56.16 15.73
N TRP A 919 85.24 55.89 16.90
CA TRP A 919 85.67 56.95 17.84
C TRP A 919 86.92 57.69 17.36
N VAL A 920 87.81 57.01 16.64
CA VAL A 920 88.94 57.65 15.94
C VAL A 920 88.44 58.63 14.88
N HIS A 921 87.41 58.26 14.11
CA HIS A 921 86.79 59.15 13.12
C HIS A 921 86.09 60.35 13.79
N ASP A 922 85.46 60.14 14.97
CA ASP A 922 84.79 61.19 15.75
C ASP A 922 85.77 62.08 16.54
N ARG A 923 87.07 61.73 16.58
CA ARG A 923 88.16 62.42 17.30
C ARG A 923 88.05 62.38 18.83
N ASP A 924 87.28 61.43 19.37
CA ASP A 924 87.24 61.13 20.80
C ASP A 924 88.25 60.03 21.12
N TRP A 925 89.49 60.46 21.40
CA TRP A 925 90.62 59.57 21.63
C TRP A 925 90.53 58.82 22.96
N ASP A 926 89.85 59.39 23.96
CA ASP A 926 89.73 58.79 25.29
C ASP A 926 88.85 57.53 25.21
N ARG A 927 87.73 57.60 24.47
CA ARG A 927 86.87 56.42 24.23
C ARG A 927 87.50 55.41 23.29
N ALA A 928 88.21 55.87 22.26
CA ALA A 928 88.95 54.97 21.37
C ALA A 928 90.02 54.16 22.13
N GLU A 929 90.71 54.76 23.10
CA GLU A 929 91.69 54.10 23.97
C GLU A 929 91.05 53.15 25.00
N GLU A 930 89.84 53.44 25.49
CA GLU A 930 89.12 52.54 26.40
C GLU A 930 88.69 51.23 25.71
N ILE A 931 88.42 51.27 24.41
CA ILE A 931 87.94 50.12 23.63
C ILE A 931 89.09 49.30 23.02
N ALA A 932 90.24 49.92 22.74
CA ALA A 932 91.45 49.29 22.20
C ALA A 932 92.22 48.48 23.26
#